data_AF-A0A1F6QNV2-F1
#
_entry.id   AF-A0A1F6QNV2-F1
#
_cell.length_a   1.000
_cell.length_b   1.000
_cell.length_c   1.000
_cell.angle_alpha   90.00
_cell.angle_beta   90.00
_cell.angle_gamma   90.00
#
_symmetry.space_group_name_H-M   'P 1'
#
loop_
_entity.id
_entity.type
_entity.pdbx_description
1 polymer ?
#
loop_
_entity_poly.entity_id
_entity_poly.type
_entity_poly.pdbx_seq_one_letter_code
_entity_poly.pdbx_strand_id
1 'polypeptide(L)'
;MLHGACITFIAFSVAFVSNLCGYSINPGPTGIFFQNENLVMDNGITVSPGAVASLKIPTKLAGCIDLRETGQLVLYDNLALDAHISLSSGGSINGMGNTISLYSNVVVPPHAKIKFTGDTIIQGNGHTLDMSDYAQLAVDLNVSITLKNIILKSHHNTMLNPLLSVPGDQCYITFDDVIFAPVEDVVFRKGQLFFLNDVIFTGTSGFVYELSQPSVINSKSTLYFDMGTTFSYAPTVNNNHLLLFQDSTSKLHLNGCSLQTTPTGLKLSNGTLICENQVEMVTHMPWDVSGINATPSVSLDWSTYTSANITSLEFNPLGNYIVACGRVASNVSGSALRTYQYTGSSFVKKYEELSTYTTAKFNKVAWSPNGLYVAVAQQGAANGLKVYNFNSGTGMLSGAQIRTGYSNANAVAWSADSKYIAVGDASVIDVYEMTNGVLSLSYIARVTVGTLVHALSWRPVDGYYLAAVGENALGLCVYEFTNNTISPVTVSEILGCTIMSVDWMENGKYLTIGTFGIAIDGKELRTYEFKNNDTLELVVASDITESGGSINIVRYGKGEKNNYIISGSYLPLTGTNNVQIHQFVDDQHIFVDSLDSLVTSVNAIAWSPQSASFIHAGTASAYEISMHALSSQKYAYTQSNGIIFGDYGAGQALDIILLHDARVMVKGSVVYDL
;
A
#
# COMPACT_ATOMS: atom_id res chain seq x y z
N MET A 1 50.53 -2.56 -30.79
CA MET A 1 50.20 -1.14 -30.45
C MET A 1 49.68 -0.45 -31.70
N LEU A 2 48.70 0.46 -31.52
CA LEU A 2 47.73 1.04 -32.48
C LEU A 2 46.53 0.09 -32.77
N HIS A 3 45.31 0.27 -32.22
CA HIS A 3 44.30 1.35 -32.27
C HIS A 3 43.71 1.63 -33.67
N GLY A 4 42.42 1.27 -33.83
CA GLY A 4 41.46 1.85 -34.77
C GLY A 4 41.39 1.25 -36.19
N ALA A 5 40.31 0.52 -36.50
CA ALA A 5 39.60 0.60 -37.79
C ALA A 5 38.25 -0.16 -37.74
N CYS A 6 37.22 0.54 -38.19
CA CYS A 6 35.84 0.10 -38.40
C CYS A 6 35.77 -0.89 -39.57
N ILE A 7 35.02 -1.99 -39.47
CA ILE A 7 34.59 -2.75 -40.66
C ILE A 7 33.09 -3.07 -40.56
N THR A 8 32.35 -2.45 -41.46
CA THR A 8 30.93 -2.68 -41.76
C THR A 8 30.84 -3.85 -42.75
N PHE A 9 30.02 -4.87 -42.47
CA PHE A 9 29.64 -5.86 -43.47
C PHE A 9 28.14 -5.81 -43.76
N ILE A 10 27.82 -5.58 -45.03
CA ILE A 10 26.50 -5.70 -45.62
C ILE A 10 26.32 -7.16 -46.07
N ALA A 11 25.18 -7.73 -45.70
CA ALA A 11 24.63 -9.05 -46.02
C ALA A 11 25.41 -9.94 -47.02
N PHE A 12 25.92 -11.08 -46.54
CA PHE A 12 25.88 -12.37 -47.26
C PHE A 12 25.98 -13.55 -46.27
N SER A 13 25.30 -14.63 -46.64
CA SER A 13 25.36 -15.97 -46.02
C SER A 13 26.82 -16.43 -45.81
N VAL A 14 27.17 -16.85 -44.59
CA VAL A 14 28.42 -17.59 -44.36
C VAL A 14 28.21 -18.70 -43.33
N ALA A 15 28.54 -19.93 -43.74
CA ALA A 15 28.72 -21.08 -42.86
C ALA A 15 30.07 -20.95 -42.15
N PHE A 16 30.12 -21.12 -40.83
CA PHE A 16 31.40 -21.24 -40.11
C PHE A 16 31.43 -22.40 -39.12
N VAL A 17 32.57 -23.10 -39.23
CA VAL A 17 33.09 -24.14 -38.34
C VAL A 17 33.60 -23.48 -37.05
N SER A 18 33.46 -24.22 -35.96
CA SER A 18 33.76 -23.86 -34.57
C SER A 18 35.18 -23.34 -34.31
N ASN A 19 35.28 -22.58 -33.22
CA ASN A 19 36.46 -22.04 -32.53
C ASN A 19 37.03 -20.70 -33.04
N LEU A 20 36.51 -19.57 -32.52
CA LEU A 20 37.26 -18.34 -32.18
C LEU A 20 36.38 -17.38 -31.34
N CYS A 21 37.05 -16.55 -30.53
CA CYS A 21 36.58 -15.86 -29.32
C CYS A 21 35.43 -14.84 -29.48
N GLY A 22 34.65 -14.67 -28.39
CA GLY A 22 33.82 -13.51 -27.99
C GLY A 22 33.19 -12.64 -29.08
N TYR A 23 31.88 -12.78 -29.30
CA TYR A 23 31.12 -11.97 -30.25
C TYR A 23 30.56 -10.69 -29.59
N SER A 24 31.11 -9.51 -29.91
CA SER A 24 30.41 -8.24 -29.73
C SER A 24 29.64 -7.91 -31.00
N ILE A 25 28.31 -7.91 -30.95
CA ILE A 25 27.47 -7.64 -32.11
C ILE A 25 26.91 -6.21 -32.02
N ASN A 26 27.19 -5.40 -33.04
CA ASN A 26 26.62 -4.05 -33.19
C ASN A 26 25.77 -4.01 -34.48
N PRO A 27 24.48 -4.41 -34.44
CA PRO A 27 23.64 -4.39 -35.62
C PRO A 27 23.20 -2.95 -35.91
N GLY A 28 23.32 -2.54 -37.17
CA GLY A 28 22.47 -1.46 -37.67
C GLY A 28 20.97 -1.85 -37.63
N PRO A 29 20.07 -1.02 -38.18
CA PRO A 29 18.60 -1.13 -37.99
C PRO A 29 17.94 -2.45 -38.47
N THR A 30 18.67 -3.36 -39.10
CA THR A 30 18.14 -4.53 -39.81
C THR A 30 18.44 -5.89 -39.17
N GLY A 31 19.07 -5.96 -37.99
CA GLY A 31 19.32 -7.23 -37.27
C GLY A 31 20.30 -8.19 -37.96
N ILE A 32 20.76 -9.22 -37.23
CA ILE A 32 21.63 -10.32 -37.75
C ILE A 32 20.85 -11.64 -37.72
N PHE A 33 21.04 -12.48 -38.74
CA PHE A 33 20.35 -13.77 -38.92
C PHE A 33 21.33 -14.95 -38.90
N PHE A 34 21.04 -15.98 -38.10
CA PHE A 34 21.75 -17.27 -38.09
C PHE A 34 20.88 -18.35 -38.77
N GLN A 35 21.43 -19.16 -39.69
CA GLN A 35 20.68 -20.14 -40.51
C GLN A 35 21.25 -21.58 -40.47
N ASN A 36 22.04 -21.95 -39.46
CA ASN A 36 22.60 -23.31 -39.38
C ASN A 36 21.68 -24.26 -38.59
N GLU A 37 21.60 -25.56 -38.94
CA GLU A 37 20.58 -26.47 -38.37
C GLU A 37 20.70 -26.71 -36.85
N ASN A 38 21.82 -26.35 -36.22
CA ASN A 38 22.00 -26.24 -34.77
C ASN A 38 23.11 -25.21 -34.47
N LEU A 39 22.81 -24.14 -33.74
CA LEU A 39 23.80 -23.15 -33.30
C LEU A 39 24.10 -23.32 -31.82
N VAL A 40 25.38 -23.55 -31.50
CA VAL A 40 25.89 -23.56 -30.12
C VAL A 40 26.74 -22.31 -29.93
N MET A 41 26.36 -21.46 -28.97
CA MET A 41 27.10 -20.26 -28.57
C MET A 41 27.70 -20.48 -27.18
N ASP A 42 29.00 -20.79 -27.09
CA ASP A 42 29.64 -21.14 -25.81
C ASP A 42 30.15 -19.94 -25.00
N ASN A 43 30.22 -18.75 -25.60
CA ASN A 43 30.83 -17.54 -25.00
C ASN A 43 29.80 -16.44 -24.70
N GLY A 44 28.52 -16.77 -24.62
CA GLY A 44 27.44 -15.81 -24.37
C GLY A 44 27.02 -14.98 -25.58
N ILE A 45 26.12 -14.03 -25.34
CA ILE A 45 25.61 -13.06 -26.30
C ILE A 45 25.49 -11.68 -25.62
N THR A 46 26.01 -10.65 -26.29
CA THR A 46 25.78 -9.25 -25.89
C THR A 46 24.97 -8.55 -26.97
N VAL A 47 23.83 -7.97 -26.57
CA VAL A 47 22.97 -7.16 -27.43
C VAL A 47 23.10 -5.71 -26.97
N SER A 48 23.58 -4.85 -27.88
CA SER A 48 23.78 -3.42 -27.58
C SER A 48 22.45 -2.71 -27.27
N PRO A 49 22.46 -1.59 -26.53
CA PRO A 49 21.25 -0.82 -26.24
C PRO A 49 20.45 -0.48 -27.51
N GLY A 50 19.14 -0.75 -27.49
CA GLY A 50 18.23 -0.53 -28.62
C GLY A 50 18.45 -1.44 -29.84
N ALA A 51 19.41 -2.35 -29.79
CA ALA A 51 19.67 -3.30 -30.87
C ALA A 51 18.79 -4.54 -30.73
N VAL A 52 18.56 -5.22 -31.87
CA VAL A 52 17.78 -6.46 -31.94
C VAL A 52 18.66 -7.60 -32.45
N ALA A 53 18.74 -8.68 -31.68
CA ALA A 53 19.32 -9.96 -32.10
C ALA A 53 18.21 -10.99 -32.34
N SER A 54 18.24 -11.69 -33.48
CA SER A 54 17.20 -12.67 -33.84
C SER A 54 17.78 -14.07 -33.97
N LEU A 55 17.22 -15.02 -33.21
CA LEU A 55 17.56 -16.43 -33.26
C LEU A 55 16.51 -17.17 -34.08
N LYS A 56 16.91 -17.72 -35.24
CA LYS A 56 16.02 -18.33 -36.24
C LYS A 56 16.00 -19.85 -36.27
N ILE A 57 16.76 -20.45 -35.38
CA ILE A 57 17.06 -21.86 -35.34
C ILE A 57 17.11 -22.26 -33.87
N PRO A 58 16.87 -23.55 -33.54
CA PRO A 58 17.12 -24.04 -32.20
C PRO A 58 18.55 -23.68 -31.79
N THR A 59 18.66 -22.91 -30.71
CA THR A 59 19.94 -22.36 -30.28
C THR A 59 20.25 -22.85 -28.88
N LYS A 60 21.43 -23.44 -28.70
CA LYS A 60 21.98 -23.74 -27.38
C LYS A 60 22.94 -22.62 -27.00
N LEU A 61 22.69 -21.99 -25.87
CA LEU A 61 23.45 -20.84 -25.40
C LEU A 61 24.07 -21.14 -24.03
N ALA A 62 25.38 -20.93 -23.93
CA ALA A 62 26.16 -20.96 -22.71
C ALA A 62 26.93 -19.63 -22.56
N GLY A 63 27.41 -19.32 -21.36
CA GLY A 63 28.08 -18.06 -21.07
C GLY A 63 27.12 -16.92 -20.75
N CYS A 64 27.57 -15.68 -20.89
CA CYS A 64 26.81 -14.53 -20.41
C CYS A 64 25.77 -14.02 -21.43
N ILE A 65 24.51 -13.86 -21.01
CA ILE A 65 23.52 -13.03 -21.69
C ILE A 65 23.59 -11.61 -21.10
N ASP A 66 23.94 -10.65 -21.93
CA ASP A 66 23.99 -9.21 -21.60
C ASP A 66 23.12 -8.46 -22.62
N LEU A 67 21.96 -7.98 -22.18
CA LEU A 67 21.02 -7.26 -23.04
C LEU A 67 21.10 -5.73 -22.85
N ARG A 68 22.06 -5.22 -22.06
CA ARG A 68 22.30 -3.79 -21.84
C ARG A 68 21.04 -2.95 -21.60
N GLU A 69 20.14 -3.46 -20.76
CA GLU A 69 18.87 -2.86 -20.31
C GLU A 69 17.79 -2.72 -21.39
N THR A 70 18.15 -2.37 -22.63
CA THR A 70 17.21 -2.06 -23.73
C THR A 70 17.44 -2.87 -25.00
N GLY A 71 18.46 -3.73 -25.04
CA GLY A 71 18.65 -4.69 -26.11
C GLY A 71 17.53 -5.72 -26.15
N GLN A 72 17.22 -6.21 -27.35
CA GLN A 72 16.14 -7.17 -27.58
C GLN A 72 16.66 -8.48 -28.19
N LEU A 73 16.21 -9.59 -27.62
CA LEU A 73 16.37 -10.93 -28.20
C LEU A 73 15.04 -11.39 -28.78
N VAL A 74 15.00 -11.77 -30.06
CA VAL A 74 13.80 -12.30 -30.72
C VAL A 74 14.01 -13.78 -31.03
N LEU A 75 13.11 -14.62 -30.55
CA LEU A 75 13.14 -16.07 -30.72
C LEU A 75 12.11 -16.48 -31.79
N TYR A 76 12.60 -16.94 -32.94
CA TYR A 76 11.77 -17.59 -33.96
C TYR A 76 11.70 -19.11 -33.77
N ASP A 77 12.51 -19.66 -32.86
CA ASP A 77 12.53 -21.06 -32.45
C ASP A 77 12.97 -21.15 -30.97
N ASN A 78 13.01 -22.35 -30.41
CA ASN A 78 13.33 -22.59 -29.00
C ASN A 78 14.79 -22.24 -28.65
N LEU A 79 14.97 -21.74 -27.43
CA LEU A 79 16.27 -21.39 -26.84
C LEU A 79 16.57 -22.33 -25.67
N ALA A 80 17.71 -23.02 -25.73
CA ALA A 80 18.22 -23.85 -24.65
C ALA A 80 19.34 -23.13 -23.90
N LEU A 81 19.14 -22.84 -22.61
CA LEU A 81 20.14 -22.26 -21.72
C LEU A 81 20.92 -23.38 -21.01
N ASP A 82 22.20 -23.51 -21.34
CA ASP A 82 23.09 -24.56 -20.81
C ASP A 82 23.57 -24.25 -19.38
N ALA A 83 24.28 -25.21 -18.78
CA ALA A 83 24.76 -25.18 -17.40
C ALA A 83 25.73 -24.04 -17.03
N HIS A 84 26.30 -23.36 -18.03
CA HIS A 84 27.24 -22.26 -17.83
C HIS A 84 26.61 -20.89 -18.12
N ILE A 85 25.27 -20.79 -18.07
CA ILE A 85 24.57 -19.55 -18.37
C ILE A 85 24.67 -18.54 -17.21
N SER A 86 24.84 -17.26 -17.53
CA SER A 86 24.72 -16.16 -16.56
C SER A 86 24.02 -14.96 -17.18
N LEU A 87 23.11 -14.31 -16.46
CA LEU A 87 22.53 -13.02 -16.87
C LEU A 87 23.32 -11.89 -16.20
N SER A 88 23.78 -10.89 -16.97
CA SER A 88 24.51 -9.73 -16.41
C SER A 88 23.68 -8.44 -16.40
N SER A 89 22.63 -8.36 -17.21
CA SER A 89 21.73 -7.21 -17.25
C SER A 89 20.31 -7.61 -17.63
N GLY A 90 19.37 -6.71 -17.35
CA GLY A 90 18.01 -6.77 -17.92
C GLY A 90 17.99 -6.46 -19.43
N GLY A 91 16.82 -6.55 -20.03
CA GLY A 91 16.55 -6.34 -21.45
C GLY A 91 15.17 -6.85 -21.84
N SER A 92 14.94 -6.97 -23.15
CA SER A 92 13.68 -7.50 -23.68
C SER A 92 13.85 -8.80 -24.45
N ILE A 93 12.87 -9.69 -24.35
CA ILE A 93 12.82 -10.95 -25.08
C ILE A 93 11.46 -11.05 -25.77
N ASN A 94 11.45 -11.24 -27.08
CA ASN A 94 10.24 -11.60 -27.83
C ASN A 94 10.28 -13.10 -28.11
N GLY A 95 9.53 -13.90 -27.35
CA GLY A 95 9.49 -15.35 -27.53
C GLY A 95 8.73 -15.81 -28.77
N MET A 96 7.80 -15.00 -29.29
CA MET A 96 6.89 -15.37 -30.40
C MET A 96 6.21 -16.74 -30.23
N GLY A 97 5.85 -17.09 -29.00
CA GLY A 97 5.25 -18.37 -28.62
C GLY A 97 6.25 -19.51 -28.37
N ASN A 98 7.56 -19.28 -28.53
CA ASN A 98 8.59 -20.30 -28.36
C ASN A 98 9.02 -20.48 -26.90
N THR A 99 9.79 -21.55 -26.67
CA THR A 99 10.23 -21.97 -25.34
C THR A 99 11.67 -21.55 -25.04
N ILE A 100 11.91 -21.07 -23.83
CA ILE A 100 13.23 -20.92 -23.21
C ILE A 100 13.38 -22.04 -22.19
N SER A 101 14.26 -23.00 -22.46
CA SER A 101 14.51 -24.17 -21.62
C SER A 101 15.74 -23.97 -20.75
N LEU A 102 15.60 -24.19 -19.44
CA LEU A 102 16.69 -24.18 -18.49
C LEU A 102 17.30 -25.58 -18.36
N TYR A 103 18.62 -25.69 -18.41
CA TYR A 103 19.39 -26.91 -18.09
C TYR A 103 20.31 -26.72 -16.87
N SER A 104 20.18 -25.59 -16.18
CA SER A 104 20.71 -25.32 -14.85
C SER A 104 19.88 -24.25 -14.16
N ASN A 105 20.16 -24.02 -12.88
CA ASN A 105 19.63 -22.85 -12.20
C ASN A 105 20.13 -21.57 -12.88
N VAL A 106 19.26 -20.57 -12.94
CA VAL A 106 19.55 -19.26 -13.54
C VAL A 106 19.28 -18.18 -12.51
N VAL A 107 20.27 -17.30 -12.30
CA VAL A 107 20.13 -16.14 -11.43
C VAL A 107 19.89 -14.90 -12.31
N VAL A 108 18.82 -14.18 -12.03
CA VAL A 108 18.58 -12.84 -12.58
C VAL A 108 19.21 -11.83 -11.61
N PRO A 109 20.15 -10.97 -12.07
CA PRO A 109 20.92 -10.10 -11.19
C PRO A 109 20.05 -8.99 -10.57
N PRO A 110 20.52 -8.34 -9.48
CA PRO A 110 19.77 -7.28 -8.80
C PRO A 110 19.35 -6.16 -9.76
N HIS A 111 18.14 -5.63 -9.56
CA HIS A 111 17.52 -4.58 -10.38
C HIS A 111 17.34 -4.91 -11.88
N ALA A 112 17.68 -6.12 -12.33
CA ALA A 112 17.48 -6.48 -13.73
C ALA A 112 16.01 -6.75 -14.02
N LYS A 113 15.52 -6.11 -15.08
CA LYS A 113 14.19 -6.33 -15.62
C LYS A 113 14.28 -7.13 -16.91
N ILE A 114 13.72 -8.33 -16.92
CA ILE A 114 13.55 -9.13 -18.13
C ILE A 114 12.12 -8.92 -18.63
N LYS A 115 11.98 -8.20 -19.74
CA LYS A 115 10.70 -7.82 -20.32
C LYS A 115 10.32 -8.72 -21.51
N PHE A 116 9.24 -9.46 -21.40
CA PHE A 116 8.70 -10.25 -22.51
C PHE A 116 7.79 -9.39 -23.39
N THR A 117 8.15 -9.28 -24.67
CA THR A 117 7.42 -8.47 -25.66
C THR A 117 6.63 -9.32 -26.65
N GLY A 118 6.55 -10.62 -26.41
CA GLY A 118 5.74 -11.59 -27.14
C GLY A 118 5.62 -12.87 -26.33
N ASP A 119 4.60 -13.66 -26.63
CA ASP A 119 4.26 -14.84 -25.83
C ASP A 119 5.47 -15.76 -25.64
N THR A 120 5.67 -16.28 -24.43
CA THR A 120 6.88 -17.06 -24.13
C THR A 120 6.59 -18.15 -23.10
N ILE A 121 7.17 -19.34 -23.31
CA ILE A 121 7.18 -20.42 -22.32
C ILE A 121 8.57 -20.48 -21.70
N ILE A 122 8.69 -20.35 -20.38
CA ILE A 122 9.92 -20.63 -19.63
C ILE A 122 9.80 -22.02 -19.04
N GLN A 123 10.53 -22.96 -19.62
CA GLN A 123 10.58 -24.36 -19.20
C GLN A 123 11.77 -24.57 -18.27
N GLY A 124 11.52 -24.73 -16.97
CA GLY A 124 12.57 -24.87 -15.96
C GLY A 124 13.24 -26.24 -15.94
N ASN A 125 12.58 -27.31 -16.41
CA ASN A 125 13.06 -28.69 -16.30
C ASN A 125 13.48 -29.08 -14.86
N GLY A 126 12.79 -28.54 -13.86
CA GLY A 126 13.06 -28.74 -12.44
C GLY A 126 14.13 -27.80 -11.85
N HIS A 127 14.71 -26.90 -12.66
CA HIS A 127 15.69 -25.93 -12.20
C HIS A 127 15.04 -24.67 -11.59
N THR A 128 15.86 -23.92 -10.86
CA THR A 128 15.46 -22.66 -10.23
C THR A 128 15.72 -21.46 -11.13
N LEU A 129 14.72 -20.58 -11.27
CA LEU A 129 14.90 -19.20 -11.67
C LEU A 129 14.91 -18.34 -10.41
N ASP A 130 16.11 -17.85 -10.07
CA ASP A 130 16.39 -17.12 -8.84
C ASP A 130 16.45 -15.62 -9.11
N MET A 131 15.47 -14.88 -8.58
CA MET A 131 15.29 -13.45 -8.80
C MET A 131 15.92 -12.68 -7.65
N SER A 132 17.11 -12.13 -7.90
CA SER A 132 17.83 -11.29 -6.90
C SER A 132 17.03 -10.04 -6.53
N ASP A 133 17.53 -9.27 -5.54
CA ASP A 133 16.88 -8.06 -5.06
C ASP A 133 16.41 -7.12 -6.18
N TYR A 134 15.12 -6.82 -6.16
CA TYR A 134 14.41 -5.96 -7.10
C TYR A 134 14.44 -6.42 -8.56
N ALA A 135 14.85 -7.65 -8.84
CA ALA A 135 14.74 -8.24 -10.17
C ALA A 135 13.28 -8.48 -10.55
N GLN A 136 12.96 -8.35 -11.84
CA GLN A 136 11.59 -8.41 -12.33
C GLN A 136 11.46 -9.27 -13.58
N LEU A 137 10.40 -10.06 -13.64
CA LEU A 137 9.83 -10.57 -14.88
C LEU A 137 8.67 -9.66 -15.28
N ALA A 138 8.79 -9.00 -16.42
CA ALA A 138 7.78 -8.08 -16.92
C ALA A 138 7.19 -8.59 -18.23
N VAL A 139 5.93 -8.30 -18.51
CA VAL A 139 5.30 -8.56 -19.82
C VAL A 139 4.82 -7.25 -20.43
N ASP A 140 4.72 -7.19 -21.76
CA ASP A 140 4.05 -6.10 -22.48
C ASP A 140 2.52 -6.27 -22.49
N LEU A 141 1.81 -5.24 -22.98
CA LEU A 141 0.36 -5.31 -23.17
C LEU A 141 0.00 -6.49 -24.09
N ASN A 142 -1.01 -7.27 -23.68
CA ASN A 142 -1.53 -8.42 -24.42
C ASN A 142 -0.49 -9.53 -24.65
N VAL A 143 0.55 -9.61 -23.82
CA VAL A 143 1.56 -10.67 -23.86
C VAL A 143 1.29 -11.66 -22.73
N SER A 144 1.48 -12.94 -23.04
CA SER A 144 1.31 -14.05 -22.10
C SER A 144 2.63 -14.74 -21.79
N ILE A 145 2.79 -15.18 -20.55
CA ILE A 145 3.94 -15.98 -20.14
C ILE A 145 3.50 -17.25 -19.43
N THR A 146 4.16 -18.35 -19.75
CA THR A 146 3.97 -19.64 -19.08
C THR A 146 5.26 -20.01 -18.36
N LEU A 147 5.19 -20.18 -17.04
CA LEU A 147 6.26 -20.73 -16.23
C LEU A 147 5.97 -22.21 -16.02
N LYS A 148 6.89 -23.08 -16.42
CA LYS A 148 6.64 -24.52 -16.48
C LYS A 148 7.73 -25.37 -15.84
N ASN A 149 7.37 -26.33 -14.97
CA ASN A 149 8.30 -27.25 -14.28
C ASN A 149 9.52 -26.48 -13.75
N ILE A 150 9.27 -25.50 -12.90
CA ILE A 150 10.27 -24.51 -12.48
C ILE A 150 10.09 -24.15 -11.00
N ILE A 151 11.21 -23.87 -10.34
CA ILE A 151 11.21 -23.25 -9.02
C ILE A 151 11.43 -21.75 -9.22
N LEU A 152 10.43 -20.92 -8.92
CA LEU A 152 10.55 -19.47 -8.95
C LEU A 152 10.84 -18.96 -7.54
N LYS A 153 12.04 -18.40 -7.33
CA LYS A 153 12.45 -17.77 -6.08
C LYS A 153 12.62 -16.28 -6.24
N SER A 154 12.29 -15.53 -5.21
CA SER A 154 12.59 -14.10 -5.14
C SER A 154 13.13 -13.71 -3.77
N HIS A 155 13.96 -12.67 -3.76
CA HIS A 155 14.50 -12.06 -2.55
C HIS A 155 13.66 -10.83 -2.19
N HIS A 156 14.19 -9.61 -2.33
CA HIS A 156 13.44 -8.39 -2.01
C HIS A 156 12.68 -7.82 -3.22
N ASN A 157 11.37 -7.59 -3.10
CA ASN A 157 10.55 -6.96 -4.15
C ASN A 157 9.54 -5.99 -3.54
N THR A 158 9.46 -4.79 -4.08
CA THR A 158 8.52 -3.77 -3.58
C THR A 158 7.38 -3.56 -4.56
N MET A 159 6.36 -2.81 -4.14
CA MET A 159 5.31 -2.29 -5.02
C MET A 159 5.84 -1.56 -6.27
N LEU A 160 6.99 -0.89 -6.16
CA LEU A 160 7.64 -0.19 -7.28
C LEU A 160 8.42 -1.13 -8.18
N ASN A 161 9.00 -2.19 -7.59
CA ASN A 161 9.76 -3.20 -8.30
C ASN A 161 9.16 -4.60 -8.03
N PRO A 162 7.92 -4.86 -8.50
CA PRO A 162 7.27 -6.15 -8.27
C PRO A 162 8.02 -7.26 -9.00
N LEU A 163 7.99 -8.47 -8.41
CA LEU A 163 8.55 -9.67 -9.02
C LEU A 163 7.96 -9.94 -10.42
N LEU A 164 6.63 -9.83 -10.53
CA LEU A 164 5.87 -9.95 -11.77
C LEU A 164 5.23 -8.61 -12.12
N SER A 165 5.66 -8.00 -13.23
CA SER A 165 5.13 -6.72 -13.71
C SER A 165 4.19 -6.94 -14.90
N VAL A 166 2.89 -6.80 -14.64
CA VAL A 166 1.81 -7.02 -15.62
C VAL A 166 1.08 -5.70 -15.89
N PRO A 167 1.03 -5.19 -17.14
CA PRO A 167 0.54 -3.85 -17.43
C PRO A 167 -0.98 -3.78 -17.68
N GLY A 168 -1.67 -4.91 -17.93
CA GLY A 168 -3.09 -4.86 -18.28
C GLY A 168 -3.83 -6.19 -18.13
N ASP A 169 -5.16 -6.09 -18.10
CA ASP A 169 -6.11 -7.19 -17.80
C ASP A 169 -6.25 -8.24 -18.91
N GLN A 170 -5.64 -7.98 -20.08
CA GLN A 170 -5.58 -8.90 -21.23
C GLN A 170 -4.31 -9.78 -21.24
N CYS A 171 -3.45 -9.66 -20.24
CA CYS A 171 -2.25 -10.49 -20.13
C CYS A 171 -2.54 -11.76 -19.33
N TYR A 172 -1.94 -12.88 -19.72
CA TYR A 172 -2.11 -14.16 -19.03
C TYR A 172 -0.79 -14.62 -18.42
N ILE A 173 -0.81 -15.00 -17.14
CA ILE A 173 0.30 -15.70 -16.50
C ILE A 173 -0.16 -17.12 -16.20
N THR A 174 0.57 -18.09 -16.75
CA THR A 174 0.31 -19.51 -16.53
C THR A 174 1.41 -20.10 -15.65
N PHE A 175 1.02 -20.73 -14.56
CA PHE A 175 1.89 -21.55 -13.72
C PHE A 175 1.56 -23.02 -13.99
N ASP A 176 2.50 -23.77 -14.56
CA ASP A 176 2.35 -25.19 -14.90
C ASP A 176 3.43 -26.00 -14.17
N ASP A 177 3.08 -26.73 -13.10
CA ASP A 177 4.06 -27.48 -12.28
C ASP A 177 5.15 -26.55 -11.69
N VAL A 178 4.75 -25.65 -10.79
CA VAL A 178 5.62 -24.56 -10.29
C VAL A 178 5.72 -24.58 -8.78
N ILE A 179 6.95 -24.51 -8.25
CA ILE A 179 7.18 -24.15 -6.85
C ILE A 179 7.50 -22.67 -6.80
N PHE A 180 6.60 -21.90 -6.20
CA PHE A 180 6.72 -20.46 -6.04
C PHE A 180 7.08 -20.13 -4.59
N ALA A 181 8.30 -19.65 -4.38
CA ALA A 181 8.89 -19.40 -3.06
C ALA A 181 9.42 -17.95 -2.93
N PRO A 182 8.52 -16.96 -2.87
CA PRO A 182 8.91 -15.58 -2.63
C PRO A 182 9.26 -15.34 -1.16
N VAL A 183 10.14 -14.38 -0.88
CA VAL A 183 10.49 -13.96 0.49
C VAL A 183 9.55 -12.88 1.03
N GLU A 184 8.90 -12.12 0.14
CA GLU A 184 7.95 -11.04 0.47
C GLU A 184 6.61 -11.27 -0.23
N ASP A 185 5.58 -10.55 0.21
CA ASP A 185 4.22 -10.68 -0.33
C ASP A 185 4.19 -10.35 -1.83
N VAL A 186 3.53 -11.21 -2.60
CA VAL A 186 3.37 -11.04 -4.05
C VAL A 186 1.95 -10.56 -4.34
N VAL A 187 1.85 -9.38 -4.95
CA VAL A 187 0.56 -8.77 -5.27
C VAL A 187 0.25 -8.84 -6.75
N PHE A 188 -0.93 -9.37 -7.07
CA PHE A 188 -1.44 -9.48 -8.44
C PHE A 188 -2.59 -8.50 -8.66
N ARG A 189 -2.38 -7.46 -9.48
CA ARG A 189 -3.39 -6.40 -9.74
C ARG A 189 -3.98 -6.39 -11.14
N LYS A 190 -3.29 -7.01 -12.08
CA LYS A 190 -3.60 -7.00 -13.51
C LYS A 190 -3.37 -8.37 -14.13
N GLY A 191 -4.15 -8.65 -15.16
CA GLY A 191 -4.10 -9.90 -15.92
C GLY A 191 -4.97 -11.02 -15.31
N GLN A 192 -4.79 -12.23 -15.83
CA GLN A 192 -5.44 -13.44 -15.32
C GLN A 192 -4.38 -14.50 -15.02
N LEU A 193 -4.65 -15.33 -14.02
CA LEU A 193 -3.76 -16.42 -13.62
C LEU A 193 -4.38 -17.77 -13.98
N PHE A 194 -3.56 -18.66 -14.50
CA PHE A 194 -3.93 -20.06 -14.78
C PHE A 194 -3.00 -20.99 -14.02
N PHE A 195 -3.58 -21.93 -13.27
CA PHE A 195 -2.83 -22.91 -12.48
C PHE A 195 -3.04 -24.31 -13.07
N LEU A 196 -1.97 -24.91 -13.58
CA LEU A 196 -1.95 -26.22 -14.20
C LEU A 196 -1.04 -27.18 -13.41
N ASN A 197 -1.45 -28.44 -13.31
CA ASN A 197 -0.77 -29.46 -12.50
C ASN A 197 -0.60 -28.97 -11.05
N ASP A 198 0.53 -29.23 -10.40
CA ASP A 198 0.74 -28.81 -9.02
C ASP A 198 1.48 -27.45 -8.97
N VAL A 199 0.80 -26.43 -8.44
CA VAL A 199 1.38 -25.12 -8.19
C VAL A 199 1.45 -24.89 -6.69
N ILE A 200 2.67 -24.83 -6.14
CA ILE A 200 2.94 -24.78 -4.71
C ILE A 200 3.44 -23.38 -4.34
N PHE A 201 2.71 -22.69 -3.50
CA PHE A 201 3.13 -21.45 -2.86
C PHE A 201 3.69 -21.76 -1.46
N THR A 202 4.96 -21.44 -1.22
CA THR A 202 5.68 -21.77 0.02
C THR A 202 6.48 -20.57 0.55
N GLY A 203 7.03 -20.71 1.75
CA GLY A 203 7.66 -19.62 2.51
C GLY A 203 6.74 -19.12 3.61
N THR A 204 6.81 -17.82 3.91
CA THR A 204 5.98 -17.17 4.96
C THR A 204 5.28 -15.91 4.48
N SER A 205 5.28 -15.69 3.17
CA SER A 205 4.73 -14.50 2.51
C SER A 205 3.25 -14.68 2.14
N GLY A 206 2.62 -13.57 1.78
CA GLY A 206 1.28 -13.49 1.24
C GLY A 206 1.23 -13.63 -0.28
N PHE A 207 0.29 -14.41 -0.78
CA PHE A 207 -0.24 -14.31 -2.13
C PHE A 207 -1.45 -13.38 -2.09
N VAL A 208 -1.32 -12.17 -2.63
CA VAL A 208 -2.35 -11.14 -2.56
C VAL A 208 -3.06 -11.00 -3.90
N TYR A 209 -4.30 -11.47 -3.95
CA TYR A 209 -5.18 -11.46 -5.13
C TYR A 209 -5.96 -10.15 -5.17
N GLU A 210 -5.43 -9.15 -5.88
CA GLU A 210 -6.08 -7.86 -6.17
C GLU A 210 -6.56 -7.79 -7.64
N LEU A 211 -6.81 -8.94 -8.26
CA LEU A 211 -7.23 -9.00 -9.67
C LEU A 211 -8.69 -8.61 -9.83
N SER A 212 -8.99 -7.90 -10.93
CA SER A 212 -10.36 -7.60 -11.37
C SER A 212 -10.93 -8.68 -12.30
N GLN A 213 -10.06 -9.54 -12.84
CA GLN A 213 -10.39 -10.60 -13.78
C GLN A 213 -10.36 -11.97 -13.11
N PRO A 214 -11.08 -12.97 -13.66
CA PRO A 214 -11.06 -14.33 -13.13
C PRO A 214 -9.70 -15.00 -13.33
N SER A 215 -9.31 -15.83 -12.36
CA SER A 215 -8.21 -16.78 -12.44
C SER A 215 -8.75 -18.20 -12.32
N VAL A 216 -8.09 -19.17 -12.95
CA VAL A 216 -8.62 -20.53 -13.09
C VAL A 216 -7.63 -21.54 -12.53
N ILE A 217 -8.09 -22.37 -11.59
CA ILE A 217 -7.44 -23.65 -11.29
C ILE A 217 -7.98 -24.66 -12.30
N ASN A 218 -7.09 -25.16 -13.16
CA ASN A 218 -7.49 -26.01 -14.25
C ASN A 218 -7.87 -27.42 -13.78
N SER A 219 -8.52 -28.17 -14.68
CA SER A 219 -8.82 -29.59 -14.50
C SER A 219 -7.59 -30.37 -14.03
N LYS A 220 -7.77 -31.23 -13.01
CA LYS A 220 -6.75 -32.08 -12.40
C LYS A 220 -5.53 -31.33 -11.86
N SER A 221 -5.70 -30.05 -11.53
CA SER A 221 -4.63 -29.20 -11.01
C SER A 221 -4.86 -28.85 -9.55
N THR A 222 -3.77 -28.60 -8.82
CA THR A 222 -3.77 -28.23 -7.41
C THR A 222 -3.08 -26.88 -7.24
N LEU A 223 -3.79 -25.89 -6.72
CA LEU A 223 -3.16 -24.72 -6.11
C LEU A 223 -2.95 -25.02 -4.63
N TYR A 224 -1.70 -25.10 -4.20
CA TYR A 224 -1.29 -25.51 -2.88
C TYR A 224 -0.64 -24.35 -2.12
N PHE A 225 -1.11 -24.07 -0.91
CA PHE A 225 -0.54 -23.11 0.01
C PHE A 225 0.07 -23.83 1.22
N ASP A 226 1.38 -23.66 1.40
CA ASP A 226 2.17 -24.34 2.43
C ASP A 226 2.12 -23.64 3.79
N MET A 227 2.67 -24.30 4.81
CA MET A 227 2.64 -23.86 6.20
C MET A 227 3.22 -22.46 6.37
N GLY A 228 2.47 -21.59 7.05
CA GLY A 228 2.90 -20.22 7.35
C GLY A 228 2.68 -19.21 6.20
N THR A 229 2.19 -19.64 5.04
CA THR A 229 1.80 -18.72 3.96
C THR A 229 0.42 -18.10 4.21
N THR A 230 0.13 -17.00 3.50
CA THR A 230 -1.19 -16.37 3.49
C THR A 230 -1.75 -16.29 2.08
N PHE A 231 -2.96 -16.79 1.85
CA PHE A 231 -3.73 -16.46 0.66
C PHE A 231 -4.73 -15.34 1.01
N SER A 232 -4.51 -14.14 0.47
CA SER A 232 -5.38 -12.98 0.66
C SER A 232 -6.21 -12.74 -0.60
N TYR A 233 -7.52 -12.97 -0.52
CA TYR A 233 -8.48 -12.67 -1.57
C TYR A 233 -9.06 -11.26 -1.38
N ALA A 234 -8.55 -10.31 -2.15
CA ALA A 234 -8.83 -8.88 -2.01
C ALA A 234 -9.06 -8.20 -3.38
N PRO A 235 -10.00 -8.69 -4.20
CA PRO A 235 -10.19 -8.18 -5.56
C PRO A 235 -10.54 -6.69 -5.55
N THR A 236 -10.09 -5.96 -6.58
CA THR A 236 -10.37 -4.51 -6.71
C THR A 236 -11.81 -4.21 -7.15
N VAL A 237 -12.62 -5.25 -7.36
CA VAL A 237 -14.02 -5.18 -7.74
C VAL A 237 -14.83 -5.98 -6.72
N ASN A 238 -16.08 -5.58 -6.47
CA ASN A 238 -16.96 -6.27 -5.53
C ASN A 238 -17.50 -7.58 -6.13
N ASN A 239 -16.62 -8.54 -6.38
CA ASN A 239 -16.94 -9.87 -6.91
C ASN A 239 -16.23 -10.95 -6.10
N ASN A 240 -17.00 -11.75 -5.38
CA ASN A 240 -16.48 -12.85 -4.57
C ASN A 240 -16.15 -14.11 -5.36
N HIS A 241 -16.39 -14.15 -6.67
CA HIS A 241 -16.27 -15.37 -7.49
C HIS A 241 -15.31 -15.18 -8.67
N LEU A 242 -14.06 -14.77 -8.39
CA LEU A 242 -13.00 -14.62 -9.40
C LEU A 242 -11.95 -15.73 -9.37
N LEU A 243 -11.82 -16.51 -8.29
CA LEU A 243 -11.02 -17.74 -8.31
C LEU A 243 -11.92 -18.91 -8.70
N LEU A 244 -11.78 -19.39 -9.93
CA LEU A 244 -12.65 -20.40 -10.51
C LEU A 244 -12.00 -21.78 -10.50
N PHE A 245 -12.79 -22.80 -10.17
CA PHE A 245 -12.44 -24.19 -10.41
C PHE A 245 -13.03 -24.60 -11.76
N GLN A 246 -12.16 -25.05 -12.68
CA GLN A 246 -12.58 -25.42 -14.03
C GLN A 246 -13.59 -26.57 -14.01
N ASP A 247 -13.35 -27.58 -13.17
CA ASP A 247 -14.24 -28.72 -12.92
C ASP A 247 -13.97 -29.36 -11.55
N SER A 248 -14.73 -30.43 -11.22
CA SER A 248 -14.70 -31.12 -9.93
C SER A 248 -13.33 -31.73 -9.56
N THR A 249 -12.39 -31.80 -10.49
CA THR A 249 -11.02 -32.29 -10.25
C THR A 249 -10.02 -31.19 -9.93
N SER A 250 -10.42 -29.92 -10.02
CA SER A 250 -9.62 -28.75 -9.64
C SER A 250 -9.58 -28.61 -8.12
N LYS A 251 -8.40 -28.34 -7.56
CA LYS A 251 -8.18 -28.38 -6.11
C LYS A 251 -7.53 -27.11 -5.58
N LEU A 252 -8.06 -26.59 -4.48
CA LEU A 252 -7.35 -25.66 -3.60
C LEU A 252 -6.94 -26.41 -2.35
N HIS A 253 -5.63 -26.49 -2.07
CA HIS A 253 -5.10 -27.18 -0.90
C HIS A 253 -4.45 -26.15 0.04
N LEU A 254 -5.00 -26.05 1.25
CA LEU A 254 -4.52 -25.19 2.33
C LEU A 254 -3.85 -26.06 3.41
N ASN A 255 -2.53 -25.95 3.56
CA ASN A 255 -1.77 -26.67 4.57
C ASN A 255 -1.19 -25.71 5.61
N GLY A 256 -1.75 -25.66 6.82
CA GLY A 256 -1.17 -24.86 7.91
C GLY A 256 -1.06 -23.35 7.62
N CYS A 257 -1.84 -22.85 6.67
CA CYS A 257 -1.78 -21.50 6.11
C CYS A 257 -3.01 -20.66 6.55
N SER A 258 -3.03 -19.38 6.21
CA SER A 258 -4.20 -18.52 6.43
C SER A 258 -4.88 -18.13 5.11
N LEU A 259 -6.19 -18.33 5.01
CA LEU A 259 -7.05 -17.77 3.97
C LEU A 259 -7.76 -16.52 4.51
N GLN A 260 -7.57 -15.38 3.87
CA GLN A 260 -8.12 -14.10 4.30
C GLN A 260 -8.97 -13.48 3.17
N THR A 261 -10.09 -12.85 3.52
CA THR A 261 -10.93 -12.13 2.55
C THR A 261 -11.22 -10.70 3.00
N THR A 262 -11.35 -9.77 2.06
CA THR A 262 -11.98 -8.45 2.32
C THR A 262 -13.48 -8.59 2.59
N PRO A 263 -14.20 -7.49 2.90
CA PRO A 263 -15.67 -7.47 2.95
C PRO A 263 -16.39 -8.02 1.71
N THR A 264 -15.69 -8.10 0.58
CA THR A 264 -16.23 -8.73 -0.64
C THR A 264 -16.53 -10.22 -0.44
N GLY A 265 -15.80 -10.91 0.44
CA GLY A 265 -15.91 -12.36 0.61
C GLY A 265 -15.27 -13.17 -0.53
N LEU A 266 -15.38 -14.49 -0.46
CA LEU A 266 -14.84 -15.44 -1.46
C LEU A 266 -15.83 -16.58 -1.67
N LYS A 267 -16.19 -16.90 -2.90
CA LYS A 267 -17.02 -18.04 -3.28
C LYS A 267 -16.18 -19.08 -4.01
N LEU A 268 -16.26 -20.32 -3.55
CA LEU A 268 -15.63 -21.49 -4.18
C LEU A 268 -16.71 -22.51 -4.53
N SER A 269 -16.83 -22.88 -5.80
CA SER A 269 -17.77 -23.89 -6.29
C SER A 269 -17.10 -24.83 -7.30
N ASN A 270 -17.73 -25.99 -7.56
CA ASN A 270 -17.39 -26.89 -8.66
C ASN A 270 -16.02 -27.59 -8.59
N GLY A 271 -15.43 -27.77 -7.40
CA GLY A 271 -14.10 -28.39 -7.22
C GLY A 271 -13.89 -28.94 -5.81
N THR A 272 -12.64 -29.08 -5.38
CA THR A 272 -12.31 -29.58 -4.03
C THR A 272 -11.47 -28.59 -3.23
N LEU A 273 -11.91 -28.28 -2.01
CA LEU A 273 -11.09 -27.63 -0.99
C LEU A 273 -10.50 -28.68 -0.06
N ILE A 274 -9.17 -28.72 0.06
CA ILE A 274 -8.45 -29.60 0.98
C ILE A 274 -7.85 -28.76 2.09
N CYS A 275 -8.09 -29.12 3.35
CA CYS A 275 -7.44 -28.51 4.50
C CYS A 275 -6.58 -29.55 5.24
N GLU A 276 -5.33 -29.17 5.51
CA GLU A 276 -4.33 -29.95 6.25
C GLU A 276 -3.73 -29.07 7.36
N ASN A 277 -3.40 -29.68 8.51
CA ASN A 277 -2.91 -28.97 9.69
C ASN A 277 -3.84 -27.82 10.13
N GLN A 278 -3.33 -26.84 10.90
CA GLN A 278 -4.15 -25.73 11.36
C GLN A 278 -4.30 -24.65 10.27
N VAL A 279 -5.46 -24.62 9.62
CA VAL A 279 -5.83 -23.60 8.64
C VAL A 279 -6.63 -22.50 9.32
N GLU A 280 -6.25 -21.25 9.10
CA GLU A 280 -7.02 -20.10 9.60
C GLU A 280 -7.83 -19.48 8.46
N MET A 281 -9.14 -19.34 8.64
CA MET A 281 -10.03 -18.66 7.70
C MET A 281 -10.53 -17.36 8.33
N VAL A 282 -10.15 -16.23 7.76
CA VAL A 282 -10.47 -14.89 8.26
C VAL A 282 -11.33 -14.18 7.23
N THR A 283 -12.52 -13.71 7.64
CA THR A 283 -13.32 -12.83 6.79
C THR A 283 -13.38 -11.46 7.44
N HIS A 284 -12.86 -10.46 6.75
CA HIS A 284 -12.95 -9.08 7.21
C HIS A 284 -14.37 -8.58 6.94
N MET A 285 -15.13 -8.34 8.02
CA MET A 285 -16.45 -7.72 7.90
C MET A 285 -16.27 -6.22 7.62
N PRO A 286 -17.14 -5.60 6.83
CA PRO A 286 -17.33 -4.17 6.98
C PRO A 286 -17.91 -4.00 8.39
N TRP A 287 -17.18 -3.27 9.20
CA TRP A 287 -17.67 -2.93 10.52
C TRP A 287 -19.00 -2.19 10.37
N ASP A 288 -20.03 -2.55 11.13
CA ASP A 288 -21.25 -1.74 11.18
C ASP A 288 -21.37 -1.05 12.53
N VAL A 289 -21.05 0.24 12.54
CA VAL A 289 -21.16 1.09 13.72
C VAL A 289 -22.63 1.45 13.89
N SER A 290 -23.26 0.93 14.95
CA SER A 290 -24.66 1.25 15.28
C SER A 290 -24.79 2.45 16.21
N GLY A 291 -23.68 2.93 16.78
CA GLY A 291 -23.65 4.12 17.63
C GLY A 291 -22.39 4.23 18.50
N ILE A 292 -22.32 5.29 19.30
CA ILE A 292 -21.22 5.63 20.21
C ILE A 292 -21.64 5.29 21.64
N ASN A 293 -20.80 4.58 22.39
CA ASN A 293 -21.03 4.46 23.84
C ASN A 293 -20.73 5.82 24.50
N ALA A 294 -21.79 6.49 24.95
CA ALA A 294 -21.69 7.85 25.49
C ALA A 294 -20.79 7.95 26.74
N THR A 295 -20.70 6.87 27.53
CA THR A 295 -19.74 6.81 28.65
C THR A 295 -18.36 6.45 28.12
N PRO A 296 -17.31 7.24 28.43
CA PRO A 296 -15.96 6.90 27.99
C PRO A 296 -15.51 5.61 28.67
N SER A 297 -14.94 4.69 27.89
CA SER A 297 -14.35 3.46 28.41
C SER A 297 -13.04 3.72 29.17
N VAL A 298 -12.32 4.79 28.77
CA VAL A 298 -11.13 5.30 29.44
C VAL A 298 -11.14 6.81 29.35
N SER A 299 -10.89 7.51 30.45
CA SER A 299 -10.66 8.95 30.46
C SER A 299 -9.33 9.28 31.13
N LEU A 300 -8.78 10.44 30.78
CA LEU A 300 -7.51 10.93 31.28
C LEU A 300 -7.55 12.46 31.39
N ASP A 301 -7.12 12.97 32.55
CA ASP A 301 -6.93 14.40 32.76
C ASP A 301 -5.54 14.82 32.26
N TRP A 302 -5.51 15.75 31.32
CA TRP A 302 -4.26 16.30 30.78
C TRP A 302 -3.75 17.50 31.62
N SER A 303 -4.62 18.17 32.36
CA SER A 303 -4.26 19.25 33.25
C SER A 303 -5.25 19.35 34.41
N THR A 304 -4.79 19.94 35.50
CA THR A 304 -5.63 20.33 36.63
C THR A 304 -6.26 21.72 36.42
N TYR A 305 -6.00 22.39 35.29
CA TYR A 305 -6.41 23.77 35.02
C TYR A 305 -7.45 23.85 33.91
N THR A 306 -8.48 24.67 34.12
CA THR A 306 -9.64 24.86 33.22
C THR A 306 -9.35 25.59 31.90
N SER A 307 -8.09 25.87 31.56
CA SER A 307 -7.70 26.55 30.32
C SER A 307 -6.70 25.76 29.47
N ALA A 308 -6.55 24.47 29.77
CA ALA A 308 -5.79 23.56 28.95
C ALA A 308 -6.50 23.30 27.60
N ASN A 309 -5.69 23.05 26.58
CA ASN A 309 -6.18 22.81 25.23
C ASN A 309 -5.24 21.83 24.53
N ILE A 310 -5.75 20.65 24.19
CA ILE A 310 -5.03 19.66 23.39
C ILE A 310 -5.27 19.98 21.92
N THR A 311 -4.21 20.24 21.18
CA THR A 311 -4.27 20.66 19.77
C THR A 311 -4.09 19.50 18.81
N SER A 312 -3.45 18.42 19.24
CA SER A 312 -3.24 17.23 18.42
C SER A 312 -3.00 16.00 19.28
N LEU A 313 -3.50 14.87 18.81
CA LEU A 313 -3.26 13.56 19.38
C LEU A 313 -3.31 12.51 18.29
N GLU A 314 -2.58 11.41 18.49
CA GLU A 314 -2.58 10.29 17.57
C GLU A 314 -2.17 8.99 18.28
N PHE A 315 -2.74 7.87 17.83
CA PHE A 315 -2.23 6.54 18.17
C PHE A 315 -0.96 6.24 17.40
N ASN A 316 -0.06 5.48 18.02
CA ASN A 316 0.99 4.83 17.25
C ASN A 316 0.37 3.78 16.30
N PRO A 317 1.07 3.35 15.24
CA PRO A 317 0.52 2.42 14.24
C PRO A 317 0.00 1.11 14.84
N LEU A 318 0.66 0.62 15.88
CA LEU A 318 0.22 -0.59 16.58
C LEU A 318 -0.98 -0.35 17.49
N GLY A 319 -1.27 0.87 17.94
CA GLY A 319 -2.41 1.22 18.80
C GLY A 319 -2.21 1.03 20.31
N ASN A 320 -1.01 0.68 20.76
CA ASN A 320 -0.67 0.48 22.17
C ASN A 320 -0.12 1.74 22.87
N TYR A 321 0.13 2.81 22.11
CA TYR A 321 0.54 4.11 22.65
C TYR A 321 -0.22 5.24 21.97
N ILE A 322 -0.38 6.34 22.71
CA ILE A 322 -0.82 7.62 22.16
C ILE A 322 0.26 8.67 22.38
N VAL A 323 0.36 9.59 21.44
CA VAL A 323 1.08 10.85 21.62
C VAL A 323 0.08 11.99 21.58
N ALA A 324 0.23 12.97 22.46
CA ALA A 324 -0.62 14.15 22.49
C ALA A 324 0.21 15.40 22.78
N CYS A 325 -0.19 16.52 22.18
CA CYS A 325 0.41 17.82 22.41
C CYS A 325 -0.64 18.91 22.59
N GLY A 326 -0.27 19.95 23.34
CA GLY A 326 -1.15 21.09 23.54
C GLY A 326 -0.71 21.98 24.69
N ARG A 327 -1.55 22.96 25.04
CA ARG A 327 -1.38 23.85 26.18
C ARG A 327 -1.79 23.11 27.47
N VAL A 328 -0.95 23.18 28.50
CA VAL A 328 -1.27 22.58 29.83
C VAL A 328 -1.75 23.64 30.83
N ALA A 329 -1.52 24.92 30.56
CA ALA A 329 -1.86 26.07 31.40
C ALA A 329 -1.23 26.06 32.82
N SER A 330 -0.46 27.12 33.08
CA SER A 330 -0.21 27.70 34.40
C SER A 330 -0.04 29.21 34.17
N ASN A 331 0.24 30.00 35.21
CA ASN A 331 0.51 31.45 35.13
C ASN A 331 1.70 31.81 34.21
N VAL A 332 2.38 30.80 33.66
CA VAL A 332 3.42 30.86 32.63
C VAL A 332 2.97 29.97 31.47
N SER A 333 2.63 30.60 30.35
CA SER A 333 2.14 30.02 29.10
C SER A 333 2.99 28.86 28.54
N GLY A 334 2.84 27.64 29.08
CA GLY A 334 3.56 26.44 28.62
C GLY A 334 2.70 25.45 27.83
N SER A 335 3.30 24.79 26.86
CA SER A 335 2.77 23.63 26.14
C SER A 335 3.49 22.35 26.56
N ALA A 336 2.84 21.19 26.44
CA ALA A 336 3.45 19.90 26.68
C ALA A 336 3.30 18.97 25.48
N LEU A 337 4.26 18.06 25.36
CA LEU A 337 4.25 16.87 24.54
C LEU A 337 4.30 15.67 25.48
N ARG A 338 3.37 14.73 25.34
CA ARG A 338 3.30 13.56 26.21
C ARG A 338 3.04 12.28 25.43
N THR A 339 3.60 11.18 25.92
CA THR A 339 3.24 9.83 25.47
C THR A 339 2.55 9.07 26.60
N TYR A 340 1.57 8.27 26.22
CA TYR A 340 0.87 7.39 27.16
C TYR A 340 0.80 5.98 26.58
N GLN A 341 1.04 4.98 27.43
CA GLN A 341 0.80 3.58 27.12
C GLN A 341 -0.68 3.27 27.35
N TYR A 342 -1.33 2.66 26.36
CA TYR A 342 -2.67 2.11 26.52
C TYR A 342 -2.58 0.68 27.04
N THR A 343 -3.19 0.41 28.20
CA THR A 343 -3.17 -0.92 28.85
C THR A 343 -4.40 -1.77 28.53
N GLY A 344 -5.28 -1.30 27.64
CA GLY A 344 -6.62 -1.88 27.42
C GLY A 344 -7.70 -1.32 28.35
N SER A 345 -7.32 -0.68 29.46
CA SER A 345 -8.25 -0.14 30.45
C SER A 345 -7.83 1.22 31.03
N SER A 346 -6.63 1.70 30.71
CA SER A 346 -6.11 2.97 31.20
C SER A 346 -5.03 3.53 30.28
N PHE A 347 -4.76 4.84 30.41
CA PHE A 347 -3.61 5.50 29.82
C PHE A 347 -2.56 5.82 30.88
N VAL A 348 -1.37 5.23 30.76
CA VAL A 348 -0.27 5.44 31.69
C VAL A 348 0.77 6.36 31.05
N LYS A 349 0.98 7.56 31.62
CA LYS A 349 1.98 8.53 31.11
C LYS A 349 3.39 7.91 31.17
N LYS A 350 4.12 7.94 30.05
CA LYS A 350 5.49 7.42 29.94
C LYS A 350 6.52 8.51 29.70
N TYR A 351 6.13 9.57 29.01
CA TYR A 351 7.00 10.68 28.66
C TYR A 351 6.27 12.01 28.80
N GLU A 352 7.03 13.05 29.16
CA GLU A 352 6.59 14.44 29.15
C GLU A 352 7.76 15.37 28.82
N GLU A 353 7.55 16.23 27.82
CA GLU A 353 8.38 17.41 27.55
C GLU A 353 7.51 18.65 27.71
N LEU A 354 7.96 19.59 28.55
CA LEU A 354 7.35 20.92 28.66
C LEU A 354 8.11 21.90 27.78
N SER A 355 7.39 22.81 27.13
CA SER A 355 8.00 23.86 26.32
C SER A 355 8.84 24.78 27.21
N THR A 356 10.06 25.07 26.77
CA THR A 356 11.05 25.84 27.55
C THR A 356 10.82 27.34 27.50
N TYR A 357 9.96 27.82 26.58
CA TYR A 357 9.65 29.23 26.39
C TYR A 357 8.15 29.47 26.52
N THR A 358 7.77 30.59 27.11
CA THR A 358 6.36 30.99 27.31
C THR A 358 5.60 31.27 26.01
N THR A 359 6.31 31.41 24.89
CA THR A 359 5.73 31.57 23.56
C THR A 359 5.78 30.30 22.72
N ALA A 360 6.44 29.24 23.21
CA ALA A 360 6.61 28.01 22.47
C ALA A 360 5.38 27.09 22.62
N LYS A 361 4.77 26.73 21.49
CA LYS A 361 3.57 25.87 21.43
C LYS A 361 3.81 24.66 20.56
N PHE A 362 3.42 23.49 21.04
CA PHE A 362 3.34 22.29 20.19
C PHE A 362 1.97 22.30 19.51
N ASN A 363 1.95 22.41 18.18
CA ASN A 363 0.72 22.58 17.39
C ASN A 363 0.19 21.23 16.90
N LYS A 364 1.06 20.39 16.34
CA LYS A 364 0.68 19.13 15.70
C LYS A 364 1.70 18.04 16.00
N VAL A 365 1.23 16.82 16.12
CA VAL A 365 2.05 15.59 16.24
C VAL A 365 1.67 14.65 15.11
N ALA A 366 2.66 13.89 14.62
CA ALA A 366 2.44 12.82 13.66
C ALA A 366 3.39 11.64 13.94
N TRP A 367 2.84 10.44 14.04
CA TRP A 367 3.62 9.19 14.09
C TRP A 367 4.10 8.81 12.70
N SER A 368 5.33 8.30 12.61
CA SER A 368 5.76 7.60 11.40
C SER A 368 4.95 6.30 11.24
N PRO A 369 4.56 5.91 10.01
CA PRO A 369 3.83 4.67 9.76
C PRO A 369 4.55 3.40 10.26
N ASN A 370 5.89 3.39 10.27
CA ASN A 370 6.69 2.31 10.85
C ASN A 370 6.72 2.29 12.40
N GLY A 371 6.17 3.30 13.06
CA GLY A 371 6.06 3.39 14.52
C GLY A 371 7.37 3.68 15.26
N LEU A 372 8.43 4.04 14.54
CA LEU A 372 9.76 4.29 15.13
C LEU A 372 10.00 5.76 15.48
N TYR A 373 9.24 6.68 14.90
CA TYR A 373 9.47 8.11 15.02
C TYR A 373 8.21 8.89 15.33
N VAL A 374 8.38 10.03 16.02
CA VAL A 374 7.33 11.02 16.25
C VAL A 374 7.82 12.37 15.77
N ALA A 375 7.07 12.99 14.86
CA ALA A 375 7.29 14.33 14.37
C ALA A 375 6.37 15.33 15.08
N VAL A 376 6.87 16.52 15.37
CA VAL A 376 6.16 17.55 16.14
C VAL A 376 6.36 18.91 15.47
N ALA A 377 5.25 19.54 15.07
CA ALA A 377 5.23 20.92 14.59
C ALA A 377 5.13 21.88 15.78
N GLN A 378 6.03 22.85 15.86
CA GLN A 378 6.15 23.79 16.97
C GLN A 378 6.15 25.25 16.50
N GLN A 379 5.48 26.11 17.28
CA GLN A 379 5.54 27.57 17.20
C GLN A 379 6.55 28.13 18.21
N GLY A 380 7.20 29.27 17.91
CA GLY A 380 7.96 30.08 18.87
C GLY A 380 9.49 29.93 18.81
N ALA A 381 10.20 30.50 19.79
CA ALA A 381 11.67 30.70 19.79
C ALA A 381 12.52 29.41 19.78
N ALA A 382 11.89 28.24 19.85
CA ALA A 382 12.54 26.94 19.69
C ALA A 382 12.00 26.23 18.44
N ASN A 383 12.29 26.81 17.28
CA ASN A 383 12.25 26.31 15.90
C ASN A 383 11.38 25.08 15.55
N GLY A 384 10.33 25.35 14.76
CA GLY A 384 9.87 24.53 13.62
C GLY A 384 9.47 23.09 13.88
N LEU A 385 10.18 22.17 13.22
CA LEU A 385 9.94 20.72 13.28
C LEU A 385 10.89 20.08 14.30
N LYS A 386 10.35 19.20 15.16
CA LYS A 386 11.14 18.25 15.94
C LYS A 386 10.79 16.82 15.53
N VAL A 387 11.78 15.94 15.48
CA VAL A 387 11.60 14.50 15.29
C VAL A 387 12.27 13.77 16.43
N TYR A 388 11.60 12.75 16.97
CA TYR A 388 12.06 11.94 18.09
C TYR A 388 12.12 10.48 17.68
N ASN A 389 13.11 9.76 18.19
CA ASN A 389 13.05 8.29 18.24
C ASN A 389 12.04 7.87 19.30
N PHE A 390 11.18 6.93 18.96
CA PHE A 390 10.30 6.28 19.89
C PHE A 390 10.78 4.87 20.24
N ASN A 391 10.85 4.58 21.54
CA ASN A 391 11.15 3.25 22.03
C ASN A 391 9.86 2.54 22.44
N SER A 392 9.40 1.57 21.64
CA SER A 392 8.17 0.82 21.88
C SER A 392 8.16 -0.02 23.16
N GLY A 393 9.34 -0.44 23.65
CA GLY A 393 9.47 -1.20 24.89
C GLY A 393 9.27 -0.37 26.16
N THR A 394 9.60 0.92 26.11
CA THR A 394 9.55 1.83 27.29
C THR A 394 8.49 2.92 27.16
N GLY A 395 8.04 3.22 25.95
CA GLY A 395 7.17 4.35 25.64
C GLY A 395 7.88 5.71 25.63
N MET A 396 9.21 5.74 25.74
CA MET A 396 9.98 6.97 25.84
C MET A 396 10.34 7.55 24.47
N LEU A 397 10.36 8.89 24.41
CA LEU A 397 10.93 9.63 23.30
C LEU A 397 12.39 9.99 23.60
N SER A 398 13.28 9.87 22.60
CA SER A 398 14.72 10.15 22.75
C SER A 398 15.34 10.76 21.49
N GLY A 399 16.51 11.38 21.65
CA GLY A 399 17.38 11.81 20.54
C GLY A 399 17.10 13.19 19.95
N ALA A 400 16.31 14.05 20.59
CA ALA A 400 15.79 15.27 19.99
C ALA A 400 16.82 16.19 19.29
N GLN A 401 16.40 16.75 18.14
CA GLN A 401 16.72 18.07 17.54
C GLN A 401 17.30 17.97 16.12
N ILE A 402 16.43 18.10 15.11
CA ILE A 402 16.84 18.56 13.78
C ILE A 402 16.10 19.86 13.53
N ARG A 403 16.72 20.96 13.94
CA ARG A 403 16.15 22.30 13.82
C ARG A 403 16.10 22.69 12.36
N THR A 404 14.91 22.91 11.86
CA THR A 404 14.67 23.53 10.57
C THR A 404 14.49 25.04 10.77
N GLY A 405 14.77 25.86 9.76
CA GLY A 405 14.81 27.34 9.87
C GLY A 405 13.48 28.05 10.15
N TYR A 406 12.41 27.34 10.54
CA TYR A 406 11.10 27.92 10.79
C TYR A 406 10.97 28.56 12.16
N SER A 407 10.18 29.62 12.22
CA SER A 407 9.67 30.17 13.48
C SER A 407 8.30 29.60 13.88
N ASN A 408 7.51 29.06 12.94
CA ASN A 408 6.08 28.74 13.16
C ASN A 408 5.57 27.52 12.35
N ALA A 409 5.98 26.30 12.66
CA ALA A 409 5.38 25.12 12.02
C ALA A 409 3.97 24.87 12.59
N ASN A 410 2.99 24.65 11.71
CA ASN A 410 1.58 24.48 12.09
C ASN A 410 1.03 23.09 11.77
N ALA A 411 1.45 22.51 10.65
CA ALA A 411 1.05 21.17 10.21
C ALA A 411 2.28 20.28 10.00
N VAL A 412 2.12 18.98 10.25
CA VAL A 412 3.14 17.96 9.95
C VAL A 412 2.45 16.65 9.55
N ALA A 413 3.00 15.96 8.56
CA ALA A 413 2.51 14.64 8.13
C ALA A 413 3.66 13.79 7.57
N TRP A 414 3.61 12.49 7.82
CA TRP A 414 4.56 11.50 7.28
C TRP A 414 4.03 10.90 5.98
N SER A 415 4.92 10.64 5.02
CA SER A 415 4.61 9.79 3.87
C SER A 415 4.37 8.35 4.31
N ALA A 416 3.59 7.60 3.53
CA ALA A 416 3.18 6.23 3.85
C ALA A 416 4.36 5.27 4.06
N ASP A 417 5.48 5.48 3.36
CA ASP A 417 6.71 4.70 3.47
C ASP A 417 7.60 5.09 4.67
N SER A 418 7.17 6.04 5.50
CA SER A 418 7.96 6.62 6.62
C SER A 418 9.26 7.31 6.20
N LYS A 419 9.44 7.60 4.91
CA LYS A 419 10.68 8.17 4.37
C LYS A 419 10.67 9.69 4.34
N TYR A 420 9.51 10.31 4.17
CA TYR A 420 9.40 11.76 4.02
C TYR A 420 8.48 12.38 5.07
N ILE A 421 8.79 13.62 5.42
CA ILE A 421 8.00 14.45 6.34
C ILE A 421 7.65 15.74 5.62
N ALA A 422 6.36 16.03 5.49
CA ALA A 422 5.88 17.33 5.05
C ALA A 422 5.59 18.22 6.26
N VAL A 423 5.99 19.49 6.17
CA VAL A 423 5.77 20.51 7.20
C VAL A 423 5.13 21.72 6.57
N GLY A 424 3.99 22.14 7.09
CA GLY A 424 3.28 23.35 6.67
C GLY A 424 3.41 24.45 7.70
N ASP A 425 3.70 25.67 7.24
CA ASP A 425 3.77 26.87 8.09
C ASP A 425 2.78 27.97 7.64
N ALA A 426 3.10 29.24 7.89
CA ALA A 426 2.29 30.39 7.52
C ALA A 426 2.24 30.70 6.00
N SER A 427 3.10 30.10 5.17
CA SER A 427 3.18 30.43 3.74
C SER A 427 3.82 29.37 2.84
N VAL A 428 4.47 28.35 3.40
CA VAL A 428 5.15 27.30 2.64
C VAL A 428 4.80 25.90 3.15
N ILE A 429 4.99 24.92 2.26
CA ILE A 429 5.08 23.51 2.60
C ILE A 429 6.47 23.05 2.21
N ASP A 430 7.16 22.42 3.14
CA ASP A 430 8.50 21.87 2.94
C ASP A 430 8.52 20.36 3.19
N VAL A 431 9.35 19.66 2.42
CA VAL A 431 9.51 18.21 2.50
C VAL A 431 10.93 17.88 2.91
N TYR A 432 11.05 17.00 3.90
CA TYR A 432 12.30 16.47 4.41
C TYR A 432 12.35 14.96 4.21
N GLU A 433 13.53 14.41 3.92
CA GLU A 433 13.78 12.97 3.89
C GLU A 433 14.41 12.53 5.20
N MET A 434 13.84 11.49 5.80
CA MET A 434 14.38 10.78 6.95
C MET A 434 15.29 9.65 6.46
N THR A 435 16.55 9.68 6.89
CA THR A 435 17.54 8.67 6.48
C THR A 435 17.46 7.45 7.40
N ASN A 436 17.41 6.24 6.82
CA ASN A 436 17.21 5.01 7.58
C ASN A 436 18.31 4.80 8.63
N GLY A 437 17.91 4.56 9.89
CA GLY A 437 18.79 4.13 10.97
C GLY A 437 19.55 5.24 11.72
N VAL A 438 19.46 6.50 11.28
CA VAL A 438 20.06 7.66 11.98
C VAL A 438 19.01 8.77 12.07
N LEU A 439 18.94 9.45 13.22
CA LEU A 439 18.04 10.59 13.38
C LEU A 439 18.60 11.82 12.64
N SER A 440 18.44 11.85 11.31
CA SER A 440 18.87 12.94 10.42
C SER A 440 17.83 13.22 9.33
N LEU A 441 17.65 14.52 9.02
CA LEU A 441 16.75 15.00 7.99
C LEU A 441 17.56 15.74 6.93
N SER A 442 17.28 15.40 5.68
CA SER A 442 17.74 16.17 4.52
C SER A 442 16.57 17.01 4.02
N TYR A 443 16.78 18.31 3.82
CA TYR A 443 15.80 19.14 3.11
C TYR A 443 15.75 18.70 1.64
N ILE A 444 14.53 18.48 1.13
CA ILE A 444 14.32 17.95 -0.22
C ILE A 444 13.64 18.98 -1.11
N ALA A 445 12.49 19.49 -0.71
CA ALA A 445 11.65 20.32 -1.57
C ALA A 445 10.84 21.37 -0.80
N ARG A 446 10.40 22.41 -1.53
CA ARG A 446 9.54 23.49 -1.04
C ARG A 446 8.49 23.83 -2.09
N VAL A 447 7.27 24.12 -1.64
CA VAL A 447 6.27 24.87 -2.41
C VAL A 447 5.76 26.06 -1.60
N THR A 448 5.59 27.20 -2.28
CA THR A 448 5.00 28.40 -1.68
C THR A 448 3.50 28.38 -1.90
N VAL A 449 2.75 28.39 -0.80
CA VAL A 449 1.28 28.41 -0.80
C VAL A 449 0.71 29.81 -0.54
N GLY A 450 1.51 30.70 0.07
CA GLY A 450 1.16 32.11 0.29
C GLY A 450 0.19 32.37 1.44
N THR A 451 -0.25 31.33 2.16
CA THR A 451 -1.16 31.43 3.30
C THR A 451 -0.92 30.31 4.32
N LEU A 452 -1.56 30.41 5.49
CA LEU A 452 -1.41 29.47 6.59
C LEU A 452 -1.93 28.07 6.22
N VAL A 453 -1.10 27.05 6.44
CA VAL A 453 -1.44 25.64 6.26
C VAL A 453 -1.95 25.07 7.58
N HIS A 454 -3.21 24.64 7.64
CA HIS A 454 -3.84 24.08 8.85
C HIS A 454 -3.64 22.58 8.99
N ALA A 455 -3.70 21.84 7.89
CA ALA A 455 -3.50 20.40 7.90
C ALA A 455 -2.86 19.90 6.61
N LEU A 456 -2.17 18.76 6.76
CA LEU A 456 -1.51 18.02 5.71
C LEU A 456 -1.90 16.55 5.86
N SER A 457 -2.14 15.86 4.76
CA SER A 457 -2.36 14.42 4.75
C SER A 457 -1.74 13.81 3.50
N TRP A 458 -0.80 12.87 3.67
CA TRP A 458 -0.21 12.12 2.58
C TRP A 458 -1.15 11.02 2.12
N ARG A 459 -1.18 10.75 0.82
CA ARG A 459 -1.95 9.66 0.26
C ARG A 459 -1.38 8.32 0.77
N PRO A 460 -2.22 7.47 1.38
CA PRO A 460 -1.75 6.32 2.15
C PRO A 460 -1.26 5.15 1.30
N VAL A 461 -1.62 5.08 0.02
CA VAL A 461 -1.31 3.92 -0.86
C VAL A 461 0.05 4.00 -1.55
N ASP A 462 0.55 5.20 -1.82
CA ASP A 462 1.71 5.39 -2.72
C ASP A 462 2.74 6.42 -2.22
N GLY A 463 2.38 7.29 -1.27
CA GLY A 463 3.27 8.33 -0.76
C GLY A 463 3.65 9.41 -1.79
N TYR A 464 2.97 9.47 -2.95
CA TYR A 464 3.27 10.44 -4.01
C TYR A 464 2.44 11.70 -3.91
N TYR A 465 1.26 11.64 -3.32
CA TYR A 465 0.37 12.79 -3.26
C TYR A 465 0.23 13.32 -1.84
N LEU A 466 0.27 14.64 -1.71
CA LEU A 466 0.09 15.35 -0.46
C LEU A 466 -1.11 16.28 -0.58
N ALA A 467 -2.14 16.07 0.23
CA ALA A 467 -3.23 17.01 0.38
C ALA A 467 -2.87 18.07 1.43
N ALA A 468 -3.13 19.33 1.12
CA ALA A 468 -2.96 20.47 2.03
C ALA A 468 -4.21 21.34 2.06
N VAL A 469 -4.55 21.80 3.25
CA VAL A 469 -5.67 22.71 3.50
C VAL A 469 -5.26 23.84 4.42
N GLY A 470 -5.95 24.97 4.31
CA GLY A 470 -5.57 26.21 4.98
C GLY A 470 -6.67 27.26 4.96
N GLU A 471 -6.25 28.52 5.04
CA GLU A 471 -7.16 29.66 4.89
C GLU A 471 -7.85 29.66 3.52
N ASN A 472 -8.92 30.43 3.39
CA ASN A 472 -9.78 30.51 2.20
C ASN A 472 -9.02 30.60 0.86
N ALA A 473 -7.88 31.30 0.82
CA ALA A 473 -7.07 31.44 -0.39
C ALA A 473 -6.37 30.13 -0.87
N LEU A 474 -6.20 29.13 0.01
CA LEU A 474 -5.57 27.85 -0.34
C LEU A 474 -6.57 26.84 -0.90
N GLY A 475 -7.79 26.80 -0.34
CA GLY A 475 -8.73 25.70 -0.59
C GLY A 475 -8.16 24.34 -0.14
N LEU A 476 -8.70 23.25 -0.71
CA LEU A 476 -8.07 21.93 -0.68
C LEU A 476 -7.18 21.80 -1.92
N CYS A 477 -5.87 21.70 -1.73
CA CYS A 477 -4.92 21.52 -2.83
C CYS A 477 -4.18 20.18 -2.68
N VAL A 478 -4.05 19.45 -3.80
CA VAL A 478 -3.26 18.22 -3.88
C VAL A 478 -1.98 18.51 -4.65
N TYR A 479 -0.86 18.12 -4.07
CA TYR A 479 0.47 18.22 -4.64
C TYR A 479 0.99 16.83 -4.98
N GLU A 480 1.71 16.72 -6.10
CA GLU A 480 2.51 15.55 -6.43
C GLU A 480 3.93 15.76 -5.91
N PHE A 481 4.48 14.73 -5.29
CA PHE A 481 5.85 14.64 -4.82
C PHE A 481 6.56 13.47 -5.51
N THR A 482 7.28 13.77 -6.58
CA THR A 482 8.08 12.79 -7.32
C THR A 482 9.46 13.37 -7.59
N ASN A 483 10.47 12.49 -7.70
CA ASN A 483 11.85 12.87 -8.02
C ASN A 483 12.40 14.00 -7.12
N ASN A 484 12.09 13.97 -5.82
CA ASN A 484 12.52 14.99 -4.85
C ASN A 484 12.01 16.42 -5.17
N THR A 485 10.89 16.53 -5.91
CA THR A 485 10.21 17.79 -6.22
C THR A 485 8.78 17.74 -5.76
N ILE A 486 8.22 18.88 -5.34
CA ILE A 486 6.80 19.01 -4.96
C ILE A 486 6.13 20.07 -5.83
N SER A 487 5.03 19.71 -6.49
CA SER A 487 4.29 20.60 -7.40
C SER A 487 2.78 20.46 -7.26
N PRO A 488 1.99 21.55 -7.38
CA PRO A 488 0.54 21.47 -7.31
C PRO A 488 -0.01 20.71 -8.52
N VAL A 489 -0.97 19.83 -8.27
CA VAL A 489 -1.69 19.05 -9.30
C VAL A 489 -3.07 19.66 -9.52
N THR A 490 -3.81 19.85 -8.44
CA THR A 490 -5.21 20.27 -8.51
C THR A 490 -5.65 20.96 -7.23
N VAL A 491 -6.76 21.69 -7.31
CA VAL A 491 -7.35 22.45 -6.21
C VAL A 491 -8.88 22.32 -6.26
N SER A 492 -9.52 22.27 -5.10
CA SER A 492 -10.98 22.32 -4.99
C SER A 492 -11.52 23.71 -5.36
N GLU A 493 -12.84 23.82 -5.40
CA GLU A 493 -13.52 25.10 -5.40
C GLU A 493 -13.18 25.94 -4.15
N ILE A 494 -13.25 27.27 -4.29
CA ILE A 494 -13.06 28.22 -3.18
C ILE A 494 -14.36 28.30 -2.38
N LEU A 495 -14.31 27.91 -1.11
CA LEU A 495 -15.48 27.77 -0.25
C LEU A 495 -15.91 29.04 0.48
N GLY A 496 -15.10 30.10 0.42
CA GLY A 496 -15.35 31.34 1.16
C GLY A 496 -15.03 31.24 2.66
N CYS A 497 -14.52 30.09 3.13
CA CYS A 497 -14.23 29.79 4.52
C CYS A 497 -12.88 29.08 4.67
N THR A 498 -12.41 28.93 5.91
CA THR A 498 -11.15 28.26 6.23
C THR A 498 -11.37 26.75 6.29
N ILE A 499 -10.40 25.94 5.85
CA ILE A 499 -10.46 24.48 5.94
C ILE A 499 -9.46 24.02 7.00
N MET A 500 -9.95 23.39 8.07
CA MET A 500 -9.14 23.09 9.27
C MET A 500 -8.50 21.70 9.24
N SER A 501 -9.13 20.76 8.55
CA SER A 501 -8.69 19.38 8.52
C SER A 501 -8.98 18.74 7.19
N VAL A 502 -8.09 17.84 6.80
CA VAL A 502 -8.18 16.96 5.65
C VAL A 502 -7.72 15.57 6.07
N ASP A 503 -8.35 14.53 5.53
CA ASP A 503 -7.87 13.17 5.67
C ASP A 503 -8.16 12.33 4.42
N TRP A 504 -7.22 11.46 4.07
CA TRP A 504 -7.40 10.50 2.97
C TRP A 504 -8.12 9.25 3.47
N MET A 505 -9.02 8.73 2.65
CA MET A 505 -9.46 7.35 2.78
C MET A 505 -8.28 6.41 2.48
N GLU A 506 -8.20 5.26 3.15
CA GLU A 506 -7.05 4.34 3.09
C GLU A 506 -6.79 3.79 1.68
N ASN A 507 -7.82 3.73 0.83
CA ASN A 507 -7.68 3.35 -0.58
C ASN A 507 -7.02 4.43 -1.46
N GLY A 508 -6.77 5.62 -0.90
CA GLY A 508 -6.20 6.76 -1.60
C GLY A 508 -7.08 7.34 -2.71
N LYS A 509 -8.37 6.98 -2.78
CA LYS A 509 -9.30 7.45 -3.81
C LYS A 509 -10.08 8.68 -3.37
N TYR A 510 -10.43 8.75 -2.08
CA TYR A 510 -11.28 9.81 -1.55
C TYR A 510 -10.56 10.63 -0.48
N LEU A 511 -10.95 11.90 -0.36
CA LEU A 511 -10.46 12.89 0.59
C LEU A 511 -11.64 13.54 1.28
N THR A 512 -11.63 13.63 2.60
CA THR A 512 -12.63 14.37 3.35
C THR A 512 -12.03 15.59 4.02
N ILE A 513 -12.76 16.71 3.95
CA ILE A 513 -12.40 17.97 4.62
C ILE A 513 -13.47 18.43 5.60
N GLY A 514 -13.04 19.18 6.61
CA GLY A 514 -13.89 19.92 7.53
C GLY A 514 -13.62 21.42 7.47
N THR A 515 -14.68 22.23 7.33
CA THR A 515 -14.58 23.68 7.23
C THR A 515 -14.80 24.40 8.56
N PHE A 516 -14.21 25.59 8.70
CA PHE A 516 -14.38 26.49 9.83
C PHE A 516 -14.98 27.81 9.37
N GLY A 517 -16.11 28.17 9.98
CA GLY A 517 -17.00 29.22 9.51
C GLY A 517 -18.00 28.73 8.47
N ILE A 518 -18.87 29.66 8.04
CA ILE A 518 -19.98 29.38 7.12
C ILE A 518 -19.43 29.33 5.68
N ALA A 519 -19.41 28.14 5.08
CA ALA A 519 -19.13 27.99 3.65
C ALA A 519 -20.22 28.68 2.81
N ILE A 520 -19.91 29.07 1.57
CA ILE A 520 -20.84 29.78 0.67
C ILE A 520 -22.18 29.04 0.49
N ASP A 521 -22.15 27.71 0.44
CA ASP A 521 -23.30 26.82 0.29
C ASP A 521 -23.84 26.26 1.62
N GLY A 522 -23.22 26.65 2.76
CA GLY A 522 -23.55 26.18 4.10
C GLY A 522 -22.99 24.81 4.50
N LYS A 523 -22.31 24.07 3.61
CA LYS A 523 -21.89 22.68 3.87
C LYS A 523 -20.52 22.59 4.54
N GLU A 524 -20.42 21.94 5.70
CA GLU A 524 -19.17 21.91 6.48
C GLU A 524 -18.32 20.64 6.32
N LEU A 525 -18.93 19.50 5.97
CA LEU A 525 -18.21 18.27 5.66
C LEU A 525 -18.30 17.97 4.17
N ARG A 526 -17.16 17.71 3.54
CA ARG A 526 -17.12 17.39 2.11
C ARG A 526 -16.20 16.22 1.83
N THR A 527 -16.61 15.38 0.89
CA THR A 527 -15.75 14.33 0.33
C THR A 527 -15.55 14.59 -1.16
N TYR A 528 -14.29 14.53 -1.57
CA TYR A 528 -13.85 14.62 -2.95
C TYR A 528 -13.28 13.28 -3.40
N GLU A 529 -13.49 12.94 -4.66
CA GLU A 529 -12.76 11.87 -5.36
C GLU A 529 -11.53 12.50 -6.03
N PHE A 530 -10.35 11.93 -5.76
CA PHE A 530 -9.14 12.24 -6.51
C PHE A 530 -9.03 11.30 -7.70
N LYS A 531 -9.60 11.74 -8.82
CA LYS A 531 -9.79 10.92 -10.02
C LYS A 531 -8.55 10.97 -10.90
N ASN A 532 -8.20 9.82 -11.48
CA ASN A 532 -7.07 9.65 -12.41
C ASN A 532 -5.72 10.23 -11.95
N ASN A 533 -5.58 10.49 -10.65
CA ASN A 533 -4.47 11.24 -10.07
C ASN A 533 -4.25 12.65 -10.62
N ASP A 534 -5.27 13.30 -11.18
CA ASP A 534 -5.16 14.62 -11.80
C ASP A 534 -6.21 15.63 -11.34
N THR A 535 -7.37 15.19 -10.86
CA THR A 535 -8.52 16.07 -10.64
C THR A 535 -9.25 15.73 -9.35
N LEU A 536 -9.75 16.78 -8.68
CA LEU A 536 -10.70 16.66 -7.57
C LEU A 536 -12.12 16.86 -8.09
N GLU A 537 -12.97 15.85 -7.89
CA GLU A 537 -14.41 15.95 -8.12
C GLU A 537 -15.13 15.92 -6.77
N LEU A 538 -15.99 16.91 -6.49
CA LEU A 538 -16.83 16.89 -5.31
C LEU A 538 -17.85 15.76 -5.44
N VAL A 539 -17.84 14.84 -4.48
CA VAL A 539 -18.74 13.68 -4.45
C VAL A 539 -19.96 13.99 -3.61
N VAL A 540 -19.74 14.47 -2.39
CA VAL A 540 -20.81 14.78 -1.44
C VAL A 540 -20.39 15.90 -0.49
N ALA A 541 -21.36 16.75 -0.14
CA ALA A 541 -21.23 17.80 0.85
C ALA A 541 -22.45 17.77 1.78
N SER A 542 -22.23 17.86 3.10
CA SER A 542 -23.27 17.67 4.12
C SER A 542 -23.27 18.81 5.13
N ASP A 543 -24.48 19.18 5.59
CA ASP A 543 -24.64 20.06 6.76
C ASP A 543 -24.54 19.18 7.99
N ILE A 544 -23.60 19.51 8.87
CA ILE A 544 -23.33 18.70 10.07
C ILE A 544 -23.63 19.49 11.34
N THR A 545 -23.78 20.81 11.19
CA THR A 545 -23.99 21.72 12.31
C THR A 545 -25.30 22.47 12.14
N GLU A 546 -26.13 22.49 13.19
CA GLU A 546 -27.33 23.32 13.20
C GLU A 546 -26.88 24.80 13.21
N SER A 547 -26.93 25.45 12.05
CA SER A 547 -26.80 26.90 11.87
C SER A 547 -25.45 27.55 12.22
N GLY A 548 -24.37 27.16 11.52
CA GLY A 548 -23.13 27.95 11.44
C GLY A 548 -21.99 27.50 12.36
N GLY A 549 -21.92 26.21 12.62
CA GLY A 549 -20.83 25.57 13.32
C GLY A 549 -19.58 25.37 12.47
N SER A 550 -18.54 24.82 13.09
CA SER A 550 -17.26 24.54 12.44
C SER A 550 -16.81 23.11 12.70
N ILE A 551 -16.20 22.45 11.72
CA ILE A 551 -15.54 21.15 11.87
C ILE A 551 -14.03 21.38 11.97
N ASN A 552 -13.50 21.25 13.18
CA ASN A 552 -12.07 21.46 13.43
C ASN A 552 -11.22 20.27 12.98
N ILE A 553 -11.79 19.07 13.02
CA ILE A 553 -11.06 17.84 12.72
C ILE A 553 -11.97 16.80 12.08
N VAL A 554 -11.43 16.13 11.05
CA VAL A 554 -12.02 14.95 10.42
C VAL A 554 -10.99 13.84 10.34
N ARG A 555 -11.40 12.59 10.53
CA ARG A 555 -10.55 11.42 10.34
C ARG A 555 -11.32 10.27 9.72
N TYR A 556 -10.74 9.66 8.68
CA TYR A 556 -11.17 8.36 8.22
C TYR A 556 -10.74 7.27 9.19
N GLY A 557 -11.59 6.27 9.36
CA GLY A 557 -11.19 5.02 9.99
C GLY A 557 -10.10 4.32 9.18
N LYS A 558 -9.41 3.37 9.80
CA LYS A 558 -8.42 2.50 9.14
C LYS A 558 -8.84 1.05 9.22
N GLY A 559 -8.36 0.23 8.29
CA GLY A 559 -8.71 -1.19 8.15
C GLY A 559 -10.21 -1.37 7.93
N GLU A 560 -10.85 -2.19 8.76
CA GLU A 560 -12.29 -2.49 8.69
C GLU A 560 -13.21 -1.27 8.91
N LYS A 561 -12.67 -0.12 9.36
CA LYS A 561 -13.40 1.14 9.55
C LYS A 561 -13.23 2.14 8.41
N ASN A 562 -12.55 1.77 7.32
CA ASN A 562 -12.12 2.72 6.29
C ASN A 562 -13.27 3.54 5.65
N ASN A 563 -14.49 3.02 5.68
CA ASN A 563 -15.69 3.74 5.22
C ASN A 563 -16.32 4.67 6.28
N TYR A 564 -15.79 4.77 7.50
CA TYR A 564 -16.31 5.67 8.52
C TYR A 564 -15.48 6.94 8.62
N ILE A 565 -16.16 8.06 8.75
CA ILE A 565 -15.61 9.38 9.00
C ILE A 565 -16.04 9.78 10.41
N ILE A 566 -15.08 10.16 11.25
CA ILE A 566 -15.36 10.83 12.51
C ILE A 566 -14.99 12.29 12.40
N SER A 567 -15.85 13.15 12.92
CA SER A 567 -15.67 14.60 12.90
C SER A 567 -15.83 15.19 14.30
N GLY A 568 -15.09 16.25 14.59
CA GLY A 568 -15.17 17.01 15.83
C GLY A 568 -15.51 18.46 15.55
N SER A 569 -16.56 18.96 16.19
CA SER A 569 -17.09 20.29 15.92
C SER A 569 -16.78 21.34 17.01
N TYR A 570 -16.98 22.60 16.62
CA TYR A 570 -17.10 23.76 17.49
C TYR A 570 -18.40 24.50 17.18
N LEU A 571 -19.33 24.56 18.14
CA LEU A 571 -20.66 25.16 18.00
C LEU A 571 -20.87 26.29 19.02
N PRO A 572 -20.51 27.53 18.68
CA PRO A 572 -20.60 28.65 19.62
C PRO A 572 -22.03 29.08 19.95
N LEU A 573 -23.01 28.74 19.10
CA LEU A 573 -24.40 29.22 19.23
C LEU A 573 -25.29 28.29 20.06
N THR A 574 -25.07 26.98 20.00
CA THR A 574 -25.85 25.98 20.75
C THR A 574 -25.23 25.66 22.11
N GLY A 575 -23.92 25.91 22.28
CA GLY A 575 -23.17 25.56 23.49
C GLY A 575 -22.87 24.06 23.64
N THR A 576 -23.20 23.24 22.65
CA THR A 576 -22.96 21.79 22.60
C THR A 576 -21.95 21.49 21.49
N ASN A 577 -20.76 20.98 21.81
CA ASN A 577 -19.79 20.56 20.78
C ASN A 577 -19.88 19.06 20.61
N ASN A 578 -19.88 18.57 19.37
CA ASN A 578 -20.22 17.19 19.14
C ASN A 578 -19.07 16.46 18.44
N VAL A 579 -18.90 15.20 18.81
CA VAL A 579 -18.21 14.23 17.97
C VAL A 579 -19.28 13.51 17.16
N GLN A 580 -19.15 13.48 15.84
CA GLN A 580 -20.12 12.83 14.97
C GLN A 580 -19.46 11.78 14.09
N ILE A 581 -20.15 10.66 13.90
CA ILE A 581 -19.73 9.58 13.02
C ILE A 581 -20.67 9.53 11.82
N HIS A 582 -20.07 9.48 10.64
CA HIS A 582 -20.76 9.27 9.37
C HIS A 582 -20.15 8.04 8.70
N GLN A 583 -20.99 7.28 8.01
CA GLN A 583 -20.53 6.27 7.06
C GLN A 583 -20.50 6.91 5.67
N PHE A 584 -19.40 6.75 4.96
CA PHE A 584 -19.27 7.11 3.56
C PHE A 584 -19.44 5.86 2.70
N VAL A 585 -20.61 5.75 2.07
CA VAL A 585 -21.00 4.62 1.22
C VAL A 585 -21.89 5.12 0.10
N ASP A 586 -21.77 4.52 -1.08
CA ASP A 586 -22.52 4.89 -2.28
C ASP A 586 -22.48 6.39 -2.58
N ASP A 587 -21.29 6.99 -2.43
CA ASP A 587 -21.03 8.41 -2.66
C ASP A 587 -21.91 9.35 -1.79
N GLN A 588 -22.36 8.88 -0.62
CA GLN A 588 -23.15 9.65 0.34
C GLN A 588 -22.53 9.63 1.74
N HIS A 589 -22.77 10.67 2.52
CA HIS A 589 -22.55 10.66 3.97
C HIS A 589 -23.84 10.21 4.66
N ILE A 590 -23.83 9.03 5.27
CA ILE A 590 -24.91 8.53 6.11
C ILE A 590 -24.55 8.86 7.55
N PHE A 591 -25.36 9.72 8.19
CA PHE A 591 -25.22 9.99 9.62
C PHE A 591 -25.45 8.70 10.42
N VAL A 592 -24.52 8.38 11.32
CA VAL A 592 -24.58 7.19 12.17
C VAL A 592 -25.02 7.58 13.57
N ASP A 593 -24.23 8.43 14.23
CA ASP A 593 -24.47 8.84 15.61
C ASP A 593 -23.65 10.08 15.99
N SER A 594 -24.03 10.73 17.10
CA SER A 594 -23.32 11.86 17.66
C SER A 594 -23.19 11.77 19.18
N LEU A 595 -22.10 12.32 19.69
CA LEU A 595 -21.81 12.43 21.10
C LEU A 595 -21.63 13.91 21.46
N ASP A 596 -22.44 14.41 22.38
CA ASP A 596 -22.19 15.70 23.03
C ASP A 596 -20.89 15.58 23.84
N SER A 597 -19.87 16.29 23.39
CA SER A 597 -18.54 16.26 23.98
C SER A 597 -18.50 17.07 25.27
N LEU A 598 -17.73 16.57 26.24
CA LEU A 598 -17.48 17.24 27.52
C LEU A 598 -16.50 18.42 27.38
N VAL A 599 -15.91 18.62 26.20
CA VAL A 599 -15.02 19.74 25.86
C VAL A 599 -15.73 20.87 25.11
N THR A 600 -15.23 22.08 25.26
CA THR A 600 -15.77 23.32 24.65
C THR A 600 -15.38 23.51 23.18
N SER A 601 -14.50 22.66 22.64
CA SER A 601 -14.13 22.58 21.22
C SER A 601 -13.37 21.28 21.01
N VAL A 602 -13.81 20.41 20.10
CA VAL A 602 -13.09 19.17 19.78
C VAL A 602 -12.00 19.50 18.75
N ASN A 603 -10.74 19.41 19.13
CA ASN A 603 -9.61 19.82 18.27
C ASN A 603 -8.80 18.63 17.75
N ALA A 604 -8.93 17.47 18.41
CA ALA A 604 -8.08 16.32 18.18
C ALA A 604 -8.90 15.04 18.33
N ILE A 605 -8.82 14.14 17.34
CA ILE A 605 -9.50 12.84 17.29
C ILE A 605 -8.55 11.84 16.64
N ALA A 606 -8.55 10.61 17.12
CA ALA A 606 -7.88 9.49 16.47
C ALA A 606 -8.64 8.18 16.67
N TRP A 607 -8.72 7.38 15.60
CA TRP A 607 -9.21 6.01 15.67
C TRP A 607 -8.19 5.09 16.33
N SER A 608 -8.65 4.19 17.20
CA SER A 608 -7.79 3.10 17.69
C SER A 608 -7.47 2.14 16.54
N PRO A 609 -6.21 1.79 16.25
CA PRO A 609 -5.90 0.76 15.24
C PRO A 609 -6.37 -0.64 15.65
N GLN A 610 -6.39 -0.94 16.96
CA GLN A 610 -6.62 -2.30 17.47
C GLN A 610 -8.08 -2.62 17.79
N SER A 611 -8.90 -1.59 18.02
CA SER A 611 -10.21 -1.77 18.66
C SER A 611 -11.30 -0.91 18.08
N ALA A 612 -12.52 -1.27 18.47
CA ALA A 612 -13.73 -0.54 18.22
C ALA A 612 -13.90 0.71 19.05
N SER A 613 -12.96 1.63 18.91
CA SER A 613 -12.97 2.87 19.65
C SER A 613 -12.24 3.98 18.92
N PHE A 614 -12.53 5.19 19.37
CA PHE A 614 -11.77 6.38 19.05
C PHE A 614 -11.46 7.12 20.35
N ILE A 615 -10.47 8.00 20.27
CA ILE A 615 -10.14 8.97 21.31
C ILE A 615 -10.39 10.37 20.77
N HIS A 616 -10.90 11.24 21.62
CA HIS A 616 -11.03 12.66 21.30
C HIS A 616 -10.53 13.53 22.44
N ALA A 617 -10.13 14.76 22.09
CA ALA A 617 -9.66 15.78 23.02
C ALA A 617 -9.90 17.18 22.47
N GLY A 618 -9.76 18.19 23.34
CA GLY A 618 -10.02 19.56 22.96
C GLY A 618 -9.75 20.60 24.03
N THR A 619 -10.50 21.70 23.97
CA THR A 619 -10.43 22.79 24.97
C THR A 619 -11.30 22.43 26.18
N ALA A 620 -10.67 22.23 27.33
CA ALA A 620 -11.32 21.62 28.48
C ALA A 620 -12.27 22.56 29.25
N SER A 621 -13.41 22.02 29.69
CA SER A 621 -14.06 22.37 30.96
C SER A 621 -14.06 21.19 31.95
N ALA A 622 -14.00 19.93 31.48
CA ALA A 622 -13.68 18.69 32.21
C ALA A 622 -13.32 17.54 31.21
N TYR A 623 -12.55 16.53 31.66
CA TYR A 623 -12.06 15.34 30.90
C TYR A 623 -11.41 15.62 29.55
N GLU A 624 -10.08 15.71 29.56
CA GLU A 624 -9.35 16.30 28.44
C GLU A 624 -9.02 15.31 27.33
N ILE A 625 -8.85 14.02 27.65
CA ILE A 625 -8.77 12.92 26.67
C ILE A 625 -9.79 11.84 27.06
N SER A 626 -10.70 11.51 26.14
CA SER A 626 -11.74 10.51 26.35
C SER A 626 -11.74 9.46 25.23
N MET A 627 -11.66 8.18 25.60
CA MET A 627 -11.85 7.04 24.69
C MET A 627 -13.28 6.55 24.77
N HIS A 628 -13.92 6.42 23.60
CA HIS A 628 -15.27 5.87 23.49
C HIS A 628 -15.24 4.60 22.66
N ALA A 629 -15.84 3.54 23.20
CA ALA A 629 -16.13 2.36 22.42
C ALA A 629 -17.33 2.60 21.52
N LEU A 630 -17.31 2.00 20.33
CA LEU A 630 -18.45 1.97 19.43
C LEU A 630 -19.34 0.79 19.80
N SER A 631 -20.65 1.02 19.76
CA SER A 631 -21.59 -0.09 19.65
C SER A 631 -21.55 -0.57 18.20
N SER A 632 -21.37 -1.87 18.02
CA SER A 632 -21.48 -2.51 16.72
C SER A 632 -22.53 -3.58 16.82
N GLN A 633 -23.49 -3.60 15.90
CA GLN A 633 -24.11 -4.86 15.53
C GLN A 633 -23.16 -5.50 14.53
N LYS A 634 -22.50 -6.60 14.89
CA LYS A 634 -22.01 -7.48 13.83
C LYS A 634 -23.29 -7.92 13.10
N TYR A 635 -23.48 -7.49 11.86
CA TYR A 635 -24.51 -8.09 11.03
C TYR A 635 -24.34 -9.61 11.13
N ALA A 636 -25.47 -10.32 11.27
CA ALA A 636 -25.48 -11.72 10.86
C ALA A 636 -24.97 -11.73 9.41
N TYR A 637 -23.90 -12.48 9.16
CA TYR A 637 -23.29 -12.57 7.83
C TYR A 637 -24.36 -12.70 6.76
N THR A 638 -24.45 -11.71 5.86
CA THR A 638 -25.10 -11.97 4.59
C THR A 638 -24.26 -13.01 3.89
N GLN A 639 -24.90 -13.99 3.24
CA GLN A 639 -24.16 -15.09 2.60
C GLN A 639 -23.08 -14.56 1.66
N SER A 640 -23.30 -13.41 1.01
CA SER A 640 -22.38 -12.79 0.03
C SER A 640 -21.01 -12.36 0.59
N ASN A 641 -20.90 -12.00 1.86
CA ASN A 641 -19.72 -11.30 2.41
C ASN A 641 -18.80 -12.22 3.23
N GLY A 642 -19.08 -13.52 3.25
CA GLY A 642 -18.24 -14.55 3.89
C GLY A 642 -17.40 -15.35 2.90
N ILE A 643 -16.78 -16.41 3.40
CA ILE A 643 -16.28 -17.48 2.54
C ILE A 643 -17.44 -18.43 2.27
N ILE A 644 -17.82 -18.60 1.01
CA ILE A 644 -18.96 -19.39 0.55
C ILE A 644 -18.45 -20.66 -0.11
N PHE A 645 -18.96 -21.79 0.34
CA PHE A 645 -18.69 -23.10 -0.24
C PHE A 645 -19.92 -23.60 -1.01
N GLY A 646 -19.75 -23.80 -2.32
CA GLY A 646 -20.79 -24.24 -3.25
C GLY A 646 -21.56 -23.11 -3.94
N ASP A 647 -22.35 -23.50 -4.93
CA ASP A 647 -23.39 -22.72 -5.62
C ASP A 647 -24.55 -23.65 -5.97
N TYR A 648 -25.44 -23.91 -5.01
CA TYR A 648 -26.55 -24.84 -5.24
C TYR A 648 -27.53 -24.32 -6.30
N GLY A 649 -27.75 -23.00 -6.36
CA GLY A 649 -28.59 -22.38 -7.40
C GLY A 649 -28.10 -22.67 -8.82
N ALA A 650 -26.79 -22.82 -9.00
CA ALA A 650 -26.16 -23.24 -10.25
C ALA A 650 -25.91 -24.76 -10.35
N GLY A 651 -26.28 -25.55 -9.34
CA GLY A 651 -26.03 -27.00 -9.28
C GLY A 651 -24.55 -27.37 -9.11
N GLN A 652 -23.71 -26.45 -8.61
CA GLN A 652 -22.27 -26.64 -8.46
C GLN A 652 -21.91 -26.85 -6.99
N ALA A 653 -21.69 -28.09 -6.58
CA ALA A 653 -21.22 -28.40 -5.23
C ALA A 653 -19.72 -28.11 -5.07
N LEU A 654 -19.26 -27.95 -3.83
CA LEU A 654 -17.84 -27.94 -3.47
C LEU A 654 -17.55 -29.13 -2.56
N ASP A 655 -16.62 -29.99 -2.95
CA ASP A 655 -16.13 -31.06 -2.07
C ASP A 655 -15.14 -30.48 -1.05
N ILE A 656 -15.32 -30.82 0.22
CA ILE A 656 -14.42 -30.38 1.30
C ILE A 656 -13.79 -31.59 1.95
N ILE A 657 -12.45 -31.65 1.92
CA ILE A 657 -11.67 -32.73 2.51
C ILE A 657 -10.84 -32.16 3.66
N LEU A 658 -11.04 -32.69 4.86
CA LEU A 658 -10.19 -32.42 6.02
C LEU A 658 -9.26 -33.62 6.21
N LEU A 659 -7.95 -33.41 6.07
CA LEU A 659 -6.95 -34.45 6.28
C LEU A 659 -6.70 -34.70 7.79
N HIS A 660 -5.96 -35.77 8.12
CA HIS A 660 -5.65 -36.11 9.51
C HIS A 660 -4.96 -34.92 10.21
N ASP A 661 -5.38 -34.61 11.45
CA ASP A 661 -4.96 -33.46 12.25
C ASP A 661 -5.35 -32.06 11.73
N ALA A 662 -6.16 -31.96 10.66
CA ALA A 662 -6.67 -30.67 10.20
C ALA A 662 -7.54 -29.97 11.25
N ARG A 663 -7.25 -28.69 11.52
CA ARG A 663 -8.04 -27.81 12.37
C ARG A 663 -8.35 -26.52 11.61
N VAL A 664 -9.61 -26.32 11.25
CA VAL A 664 -10.05 -25.09 10.57
C VAL A 664 -10.55 -24.09 11.61
N MET A 665 -9.80 -23.01 11.80
CA MET A 665 -10.14 -21.92 12.70
C MET A 665 -10.83 -20.82 11.92
N VAL A 666 -12.12 -20.60 12.16
CA VAL A 666 -12.88 -19.55 11.49
C VAL A 666 -12.95 -18.30 12.37
N LYS A 667 -12.33 -17.21 11.91
CA LYS A 667 -12.45 -15.85 12.48
C LYS A 667 -13.26 -15.01 11.50
N GLY A 668 -14.55 -15.27 11.44
CA GLY A 668 -15.32 -14.82 10.29
C GLY A 668 -16.60 -15.62 10.08
N SER A 669 -17.05 -15.65 8.83
CA SER A 669 -18.10 -16.56 8.38
C SER A 669 -17.63 -17.41 7.25
N VAL A 670 -17.99 -18.66 7.42
CA VAL A 670 -17.98 -19.65 6.38
C VAL A 670 -19.42 -20.10 6.23
N VAL A 671 -19.95 -19.96 5.02
CA VAL A 671 -21.31 -20.38 4.67
C VAL A 671 -21.21 -21.52 3.67
N TYR A 672 -21.99 -22.56 3.88
CA TYR A 672 -22.23 -23.57 2.85
C TYR A 672 -23.52 -23.21 2.13
N ASP A 673 -23.43 -22.94 0.83
CA ASP A 673 -24.57 -22.62 -0.03
C ASP A 673 -25.24 -23.94 -0.45
N LEU A 674 -26.27 -24.33 0.32
CA LEU A 674 -26.95 -25.62 0.27
C LEU A 674 -28.00 -25.73 -0.83
#